data_AF-A0A9E2QIP3-F1
#
_entry.id   AF-A0A9E2QIP3-F1
#
_cell.length_a   1.000
_cell.length_b   1.000
_cell.length_c   1.000
_cell.angle_alpha   90.00
_cell.angle_beta   90.00
_cell.angle_gamma   90.00
#
_symmetry.space_group_name_H-M   'P 1'
#
loop_
_entity.id
_entity.type
_entity.pdbx_description
1 polymer ?
#
loop_
_entity_poly.entity_id
_entity_poly.type
_entity_poly.pdbx_seq_one_letter_code
_entity_poly.pdbx_strand_id
1 'polypeptide(L)'
;MTAKYGTPYFSNFVNSDMDPDDARSMCPLAGDEKVLVRSSRGRVVEYSLIRNIYEGNSKQNEYEIYSDGKFIKGRFSRFKNQKMIKVTLENGHEIKISEEHLNFVMEDSVRKQKVLKGKDLQGGMYLPYSLQAYKGESGNEDLGYFVGAYAGDGSFDGDCTVIFSLENHYKKELIGKLEGIAREYFGAHTVIKNYKGSKLVSLKIHSRAAVGLCRDFVAENKREKHYRARLFTMSIDFRKKVLAGHYDTDGGNRNRIYTSSPKMIETLNMLAATLGTTTSIYKDERKGRLGKEPNYAVLIYQLNRKKYGKVWFKKNKRLWVKIKAVESITNSTAYCFEVKNGEPIFTVGTTGILTHNCRLRLDNRELRKRGGGLFGANPLTGSIGVVTINMARIGYLSKTKEEYYERLEKMMRLARQSLEVKRKVLDKFTDEGLYPYCRVYLKGIKKRFETYWKNHFNTIGVNGMNESTVNFMGKDLTNSEANAFASEVLDFMREKLINYQTETNDLYNLESTPAEGTSYRFAKTDKEKYPDIIVANEEAVRTKNADPFYTNSTHLPVDSTDDIFEALDLQDDLQVKYTGGTVFHGYIGEKLSDADSTKNLAKKIAENYHLPYYTITPTFSICPEHGYLVGEHFHCPECGQEAEVYSRVSGYLRPVQQWNKGKQSEFEQRKEYRTTGRNKEVEK
;
A
#
# COMPACT_ATOMS: atom_id res chain seq x y z
N MET A 1 21.10 -28.46 -11.52
CA MET A 1 20.13 -28.10 -12.59
C MET A 1 20.46 -26.77 -13.25
N THR A 2 20.78 -25.71 -12.49
CA THR A 2 21.07 -24.35 -12.99
C THR A 2 22.24 -24.26 -13.98
N ALA A 3 23.26 -25.11 -13.84
CA ALA A 3 24.41 -25.14 -14.76
C ALA A 3 24.22 -26.04 -16.00
N LYS A 4 23.13 -26.82 -16.09
CA LYS A 4 22.97 -27.86 -17.14
C LYS A 4 21.80 -27.63 -18.10
N TYR A 5 20.80 -26.83 -17.72
CA TYR A 5 19.56 -26.69 -18.51
C TYR A 5 19.13 -25.25 -18.81
N GLY A 6 19.90 -24.24 -18.38
CA GLY A 6 19.51 -22.84 -18.53
C GLY A 6 18.28 -22.46 -17.70
N THR A 7 18.10 -21.16 -17.47
CA THR A 7 16.80 -20.61 -17.03
C THR A 7 15.76 -20.83 -18.13
N PRO A 8 14.52 -21.22 -17.81
CA PRO A 8 13.45 -21.24 -18.79
C PRO A 8 13.32 -19.88 -19.48
N TYR A 9 13.28 -19.91 -20.82
CA TYR A 9 12.89 -18.80 -21.67
C TYR A 9 11.70 -18.07 -21.03
N PHE A 10 11.81 -16.73 -20.87
CA PHE A 10 10.77 -15.79 -20.41
C PHE A 10 10.65 -15.42 -18.92
N SER A 11 11.68 -15.57 -18.10
CA SER A 11 11.70 -14.90 -16.78
C SER A 11 12.30 -13.48 -16.90
N ASN A 12 11.54 -12.51 -17.41
CA ASN A 12 11.93 -11.10 -17.31
C ASN A 12 11.61 -10.61 -15.88
N PHE A 13 12.66 -10.26 -15.13
CA PHE A 13 12.58 -9.59 -13.82
C PHE A 13 12.65 -8.05 -13.94
N VAL A 14 12.47 -7.51 -15.15
CA VAL A 14 12.45 -6.06 -15.34
C VAL A 14 11.11 -5.51 -14.85
N ASN A 15 11.16 -4.83 -13.71
CA ASN A 15 10.11 -4.02 -13.09
C ASN A 15 8.78 -4.72 -12.73
N SER A 16 8.88 -5.70 -11.83
CA SER A 16 7.78 -5.98 -10.90
C SER A 16 7.86 -4.98 -9.74
N ASP A 17 6.86 -4.11 -9.58
CA ASP A 17 6.69 -3.28 -8.38
C ASP A 17 6.34 -4.13 -7.14
N MET A 18 6.02 -5.41 -7.34
CA MET A 18 5.62 -6.33 -6.30
C MET A 18 6.81 -7.05 -5.68
N ASP A 19 6.91 -6.99 -4.35
CA ASP A 19 7.94 -7.65 -3.55
C ASP A 19 7.31 -8.88 -2.83
N PRO A 20 8.07 -9.94 -2.47
CA PRO A 20 7.58 -11.13 -1.75
C PRO A 20 6.70 -10.92 -0.51
N ASP A 21 6.85 -9.85 0.27
CA ASP A 21 5.93 -9.55 1.37
C ASP A 21 4.49 -9.12 0.91
N ASP A 22 4.14 -9.16 -0.39
CA ASP A 22 2.91 -8.58 -1.00
C ASP A 22 1.58 -9.20 -0.49
N ALA A 23 1.70 -10.28 0.28
CA ALA A 23 0.59 -11.00 0.88
C ALA A 23 -0.03 -10.26 2.09
N ARG A 24 -1.25 -9.75 1.91
CA ARG A 24 -2.05 -9.11 2.97
C ARG A 24 -2.28 -10.02 4.19
N SER A 25 -2.17 -9.43 5.38
CA SER A 25 -2.78 -9.94 6.62
C SER A 25 -3.71 -8.86 7.20
N MET A 26 -4.99 -9.20 7.38
CA MET A 26 -6.01 -8.28 7.92
C MET A 26 -5.78 -8.06 9.41
N CYS A 27 -5.62 -6.81 9.89
CA CYS A 27 -5.39 -6.53 11.31
C CYS A 27 -6.21 -5.36 11.88
N PRO A 28 -7.55 -5.43 12.02
CA PRO A 28 -8.33 -4.27 12.43
C PRO A 28 -8.54 -4.16 13.96
N LEU A 29 -8.37 -2.94 14.50
CA LEU A 29 -8.59 -2.50 15.90
C LEU A 29 -9.94 -1.78 16.04
N ALA A 30 -10.52 -1.70 17.23
CA ALA A 30 -11.77 -0.95 17.41
C ALA A 30 -11.60 0.56 17.15
N GLY A 31 -12.63 1.21 16.60
CA GLY A 31 -12.57 2.63 16.23
C GLY A 31 -12.54 3.62 17.40
N ASP A 32 -12.91 3.15 18.59
CA ASP A 32 -12.87 3.90 19.84
C ASP A 32 -11.51 3.83 20.55
N GLU A 33 -10.56 3.05 20.03
CA GLU A 33 -9.16 3.15 20.43
C GLU A 33 -8.56 4.48 19.96
N LYS A 34 -7.59 5.01 20.72
CA LYS A 34 -6.96 6.30 20.43
C LYS A 34 -5.49 6.13 20.09
N VAL A 35 -4.97 7.03 19.27
CA VAL A 35 -3.57 7.08 18.86
C VAL A 35 -3.01 8.49 19.01
N LEU A 36 -1.70 8.58 19.19
CA LEU A 36 -0.97 9.84 19.11
C LEU A 36 -0.59 10.08 17.65
N VAL A 37 -1.06 11.16 17.04
CA VAL A 37 -0.90 11.48 15.62
C VAL A 37 -0.34 12.89 15.44
N ARG A 38 0.56 13.06 14.48
CA ARG A 38 1.06 14.38 14.08
C ARG A 38 0.19 14.94 12.97
N SER A 39 -0.18 16.21 13.07
CA SER A 39 -1.01 16.87 12.05
C SER A 39 -0.29 16.93 10.70
N SER A 40 -1.06 17.02 9.61
CA SER A 40 -0.53 17.09 8.23
C SER A 40 0.41 18.28 7.97
N ARG A 41 0.32 19.35 8.78
CA ARG A 41 1.23 20.51 8.73
C ARG A 41 2.48 20.34 9.60
N GLY A 42 2.69 19.17 10.19
CA GLY A 42 3.93 18.76 10.88
C GLY A 42 4.21 19.42 12.24
N ARG A 43 3.45 20.44 12.65
CA ARG A 43 3.80 21.26 13.83
C ARG A 43 3.05 20.91 15.12
N VAL A 44 1.94 20.19 15.06
CA VAL A 44 1.09 19.92 16.23
C VAL A 44 0.82 18.43 16.34
N VAL A 45 1.04 17.88 17.54
CA VAL A 45 0.68 16.50 17.88
C VAL A 45 -0.64 16.50 18.65
N GLU A 46 -1.53 15.59 18.29
CA GLU A 46 -2.83 15.40 18.92
C GLU A 46 -3.04 13.93 19.30
N TYR A 47 -3.96 13.69 20.23
CA TYR A 47 -4.36 12.35 20.64
C TYR A 47 -5.86 12.20 20.39
N SER A 48 -6.22 11.31 19.46
CA SER A 48 -7.57 11.24 18.91
C SER A 48 -8.01 9.80 18.66
N LEU A 49 -9.33 9.59 18.58
CA LEU A 49 -9.93 8.30 18.26
C LEU A 49 -9.58 7.91 16.82
N ILE A 50 -9.28 6.64 16.56
CA ILE A 50 -8.97 6.15 15.21
C ILE A 50 -10.13 6.47 14.24
N ARG A 51 -11.39 6.31 14.68
CA ARG A 51 -12.56 6.65 13.86
C ARG A 51 -12.59 8.14 13.49
N ASN A 52 -12.27 9.03 14.44
CA ASN A 52 -12.32 10.48 14.21
C ASN A 52 -11.22 10.89 13.23
N ILE A 53 -10.05 10.28 13.31
CA ILE A 53 -8.93 10.53 12.39
C ILE A 53 -9.32 10.11 10.97
N TYR A 54 -9.90 8.91 10.80
CA TYR A 54 -10.31 8.41 9.49
C TYR A 54 -11.48 9.20 8.88
N GLU A 55 -12.48 9.56 9.69
CA GLU A 55 -13.73 10.17 9.21
C GLU A 55 -13.63 11.70 9.09
N GLY A 56 -12.80 12.34 9.92
CA GLY A 56 -12.67 13.80 9.97
C GLY A 56 -11.82 14.40 8.84
N ASN A 57 -11.09 13.60 8.06
CA ASN A 57 -10.13 14.11 7.07
C ASN A 57 -10.12 13.28 5.78
N SER A 58 -11.26 13.23 5.09
CA SER A 58 -11.49 12.38 3.89
C SER A 58 -10.55 12.62 2.71
N LYS A 59 -9.80 13.73 2.69
CA LYS A 59 -8.82 14.08 1.65
C LYS A 59 -7.37 13.74 2.01
N GLN A 60 -7.08 13.38 3.26
CA GLN A 60 -5.73 13.10 3.73
C GLN A 60 -5.41 11.60 3.60
N ASN A 61 -4.47 11.26 2.71
CA ASN A 61 -4.09 9.88 2.39
C ASN A 61 -2.87 9.36 3.16
N GLU A 62 -2.21 10.20 3.96
CA GLU A 62 -1.05 9.84 4.77
C GLU A 62 -1.14 10.49 6.16
N TYR A 63 -0.90 9.69 7.19
CA TYR A 63 -0.88 10.08 8.60
C TYR A 63 0.44 9.65 9.22
N GLU A 64 0.89 10.38 10.23
CA GLU A 64 2.09 10.05 10.99
C GLU A 64 1.72 9.78 12.45
N ILE A 65 1.86 8.54 12.92
CA ILE A 65 1.46 8.13 14.27
C ILE A 65 2.66 7.69 15.11
N TYR A 66 2.54 7.80 16.43
CA TYR A 66 3.51 7.23 17.36
C TYR A 66 3.45 5.69 17.35
N SER A 67 4.59 5.05 17.12
CA SER A 67 4.75 3.62 17.28
C SER A 67 6.18 3.23 17.67
N ASP A 68 6.32 2.43 18.71
CA ASP A 68 7.58 1.83 19.16
C ASP A 68 8.74 2.84 19.31
N GLY A 69 8.48 3.94 20.02
CA GLY A 69 9.51 4.95 20.33
C GLY A 69 9.80 5.95 19.21
N LYS A 70 9.04 5.93 18.10
CA LYS A 70 9.18 6.89 16.98
C LYS A 70 7.83 7.23 16.34
N PHE A 71 7.81 8.24 15.48
CA PHE A 71 6.68 8.52 14.62
C PHE A 71 6.85 7.81 13.27
N ILE A 72 5.80 7.17 12.78
CA ILE A 72 5.79 6.39 11.54
C ILE A 72 4.67 6.83 10.61
N LYS A 73 4.95 6.87 9.31
CA LYS A 73 4.00 7.24 8.27
C LYS A 73 3.19 6.04 7.79
N GLY A 74 1.90 6.27 7.55
CA GLY A 74 0.98 5.24 7.10
C GLY A 74 -0.40 5.77 6.72
N ARG A 75 -1.36 4.89 6.50
CA ARG A 75 -2.76 5.25 6.18
C ARG A 75 -3.75 4.39 6.95
N PHE A 76 -4.89 4.96 7.32
CA PHE A 76 -5.96 4.20 7.99
C PHE A 76 -6.87 3.52 6.96
N SER A 77 -7.32 2.32 7.28
CA SER A 77 -8.31 1.53 6.52
C SER A 77 -9.46 1.11 7.42
N ARG A 78 -10.67 0.99 6.85
CA ARG A 78 -11.91 0.72 7.58
C ARG A 78 -12.55 -0.61 7.16
N PHE A 79 -12.98 -1.40 8.15
CA PHE A 79 -13.61 -2.70 7.99
C PHE A 79 -14.92 -2.72 8.80
N LYS A 80 -16.05 -2.88 8.12
CA LYS A 80 -17.37 -2.88 8.76
C LYS A 80 -17.69 -4.28 9.31
N ASN A 81 -18.52 -4.31 10.36
CA ASN A 81 -19.13 -5.52 10.92
C ASN A 81 -18.12 -6.66 11.21
N GLN A 82 -17.04 -6.33 11.91
CA GLN A 82 -16.03 -7.32 12.30
C GLN A 82 -16.44 -8.00 13.61
N LYS A 83 -16.12 -9.29 13.76
CA LYS A 83 -16.19 -9.97 15.06
C LYS A 83 -15.09 -9.43 15.95
N MET A 84 -15.45 -9.02 17.16
CA MET A 84 -14.58 -8.30 18.07
C MET A 84 -14.37 -9.07 19.37
N ILE A 85 -13.19 -8.90 19.93
CA ILE A 85 -12.82 -9.39 21.26
C ILE A 85 -12.23 -8.22 22.07
N LYS A 86 -12.39 -8.32 23.39
CA LYS A 86 -11.71 -7.48 24.38
C LYS A 86 -10.66 -8.32 25.08
N VAL A 87 -9.41 -7.87 25.06
CA VAL A 87 -8.29 -8.52 25.75
C VAL A 87 -7.94 -7.68 26.97
N THR A 88 -8.00 -8.29 28.16
CA THR A 88 -7.66 -7.66 29.43
C THR A 88 -6.35 -8.24 29.94
N LEU A 89 -5.39 -7.38 30.28
CA LEU A 89 -4.06 -7.76 30.80
C LEU A 89 -4.00 -7.66 32.34
N GLU A 90 -3.03 -8.35 32.95
CA GLU A 90 -2.87 -8.37 34.42
C GLU A 90 -2.58 -6.99 35.05
N ASN A 91 -2.10 -6.02 34.27
CA ASN A 91 -1.90 -4.64 34.72
C ASN A 91 -3.17 -3.78 34.60
N GLY A 92 -4.31 -4.36 34.23
CA GLY A 92 -5.59 -3.65 34.11
C GLY A 92 -5.75 -2.87 32.81
N HIS A 93 -4.86 -3.06 31.83
CA HIS A 93 -5.04 -2.51 30.49
C HIS A 93 -6.01 -3.37 29.69
N GLU A 94 -6.83 -2.72 28.87
CA GLU A 94 -7.78 -3.36 27.96
C GLU A 94 -7.54 -2.88 26.54
N ILE A 95 -7.66 -3.78 25.57
CA ILE A 95 -7.58 -3.46 24.14
C ILE A 95 -8.73 -4.20 23.43
N LYS A 96 -9.42 -3.49 22.53
CA LYS A 96 -10.47 -4.07 21.69
C LYS A 96 -9.96 -4.28 20.27
N ILE A 97 -9.97 -5.53 19.83
CA ILE A 97 -9.42 -5.95 18.54
C ILE A 97 -10.38 -6.91 17.83
N SER A 98 -10.25 -7.04 16.52
CA SER A 98 -10.98 -8.08 15.81
C SER A 98 -10.40 -9.48 16.09
N GLU A 99 -11.24 -10.51 15.99
CA GLU A 99 -10.82 -11.91 15.99
C GLU A 99 -9.72 -12.22 14.95
N GLU A 100 -9.67 -11.46 13.86
CA GLU A 100 -8.68 -11.65 12.79
C GLU A 100 -7.42 -10.79 13.01
N HIS A 101 -7.38 -9.92 14.02
CA HIS A 101 -6.24 -9.05 14.30
C HIS A 101 -4.99 -9.84 14.69
N LEU A 102 -3.87 -9.61 14.02
CA LEU A 102 -2.60 -10.25 14.39
C LEU A 102 -1.99 -9.58 15.62
N ASN A 103 -1.43 -10.38 16.51
CA ASN A 103 -0.81 -9.94 17.74
C ASN A 103 0.57 -10.59 17.87
N PHE A 104 1.54 -9.82 18.35
CA PHE A 104 2.79 -10.39 18.84
C PHE A 104 2.53 -11.08 20.19
N VAL A 105 2.88 -12.36 20.30
CA VAL A 105 2.56 -13.15 21.48
C VAL A 105 3.78 -13.93 21.95
N MET A 106 3.92 -14.03 23.27
CA MET A 106 4.78 -15.02 23.92
C MET A 106 3.98 -15.89 24.88
N GLU A 107 4.28 -17.18 24.95
CA GLU A 107 3.64 -18.12 25.89
C GLU A 107 4.34 -18.12 27.26
N ASP A 108 5.64 -17.87 27.30
CA ASP A 108 6.48 -17.76 28.49
C ASP A 108 7.78 -17.03 28.14
N SER A 109 8.66 -16.78 29.13
CA SER A 109 9.92 -16.05 28.92
C SER A 109 10.97 -16.77 28.06
N VAL A 110 10.85 -18.08 27.87
CA VAL A 110 11.85 -18.94 27.20
C VAL A 110 11.56 -19.06 25.71
N ARG A 111 10.30 -19.34 25.34
CA ARG A 111 9.88 -19.58 23.95
C ARG A 111 10.10 -18.37 23.04
N LYS A 112 10.12 -18.63 21.73
CA LYS A 112 10.21 -17.60 20.69
C LYS A 112 8.88 -16.86 20.57
N GLN A 113 8.97 -15.59 20.18
CA GLN A 113 7.81 -14.78 19.82
C GLN A 113 7.06 -15.43 18.65
N LYS A 114 5.73 -15.44 18.74
CA LYS A 114 4.81 -15.87 17.68
C LYS A 114 3.94 -14.70 17.24
N VAL A 115 3.30 -14.83 16.08
CA VAL A 115 2.24 -13.94 15.62
C VAL A 115 0.95 -14.75 15.54
N LEU A 116 -0.08 -14.37 16.30
CA LEU A 116 -1.35 -15.09 16.41
C LEU A 116 -2.52 -14.17 16.10
N LYS A 117 -3.62 -14.70 15.57
CA LYS A 117 -4.87 -13.95 15.40
C LYS A 117 -5.55 -13.74 16.75
N GLY A 118 -6.40 -12.72 16.84
CA GLY A 118 -7.17 -12.39 18.04
C GLY A 118 -7.93 -13.59 18.60
N LYS A 119 -8.59 -14.37 17.72
CA LYS A 119 -9.34 -15.59 18.11
C LYS A 119 -8.48 -16.69 18.73
N ASP A 120 -7.17 -16.66 18.48
CA ASP A 120 -6.23 -17.65 18.99
C ASP A 120 -5.55 -17.18 20.30
N LEU A 121 -5.87 -15.96 20.77
CA LEU A 121 -5.37 -15.46 22.05
C LEU A 121 -6.07 -16.16 23.21
N GLN A 122 -5.28 -16.52 24.22
CA GLN A 122 -5.76 -17.19 25.42
C GLN A 122 -5.18 -16.56 26.68
N GLY A 123 -5.92 -16.66 27.79
CA GLY A 123 -5.40 -16.31 29.12
C GLY A 123 -4.13 -17.10 29.41
N GLY A 124 -3.11 -16.44 29.98
CA GLY A 124 -1.81 -17.07 30.19
C GLY A 124 -0.72 -16.64 29.21
N MET A 125 -1.09 -16.24 27.99
CA MET A 125 -0.16 -15.68 27.00
C MET A 125 0.27 -14.26 27.40
N TYR A 126 1.22 -13.66 26.67
CA TYR A 126 1.77 -12.33 26.97
C TYR A 126 1.75 -11.42 25.75
N LEU A 127 1.32 -10.17 25.93
CA LEU A 127 1.38 -9.11 24.93
C LEU A 127 2.51 -8.11 25.25
N PRO A 128 3.19 -7.55 24.23
CA PRO A 128 4.33 -6.68 24.44
C PRO A 128 3.95 -5.21 24.61
N TYR A 129 4.83 -4.49 25.32
CA TYR A 129 4.94 -3.03 25.35
C TYR A 129 6.35 -2.64 24.93
N SER A 130 6.52 -1.45 24.36
CA SER A 130 7.86 -0.95 24.02
C SER A 130 8.62 -0.54 25.27
N LEU A 131 9.90 -0.93 25.37
CA LEU A 131 10.84 -0.33 26.32
C LEU A 131 11.64 0.83 25.71
N GLN A 132 11.32 1.22 24.48
CA GLN A 132 11.99 2.30 23.77
C GLN A 132 11.29 3.62 24.09
N ALA A 133 12.01 4.53 24.75
CA ALA A 133 11.51 5.87 24.98
C ALA A 133 11.55 6.69 23.69
N TYR A 134 10.47 7.43 23.40
CA TYR A 134 10.52 8.50 22.42
C TYR A 134 11.55 9.54 22.90
N LYS A 135 12.49 9.96 22.06
CA LYS A 135 13.51 10.95 22.49
C LYS A 135 12.88 12.30 22.83
N GLY A 136 12.00 12.77 21.95
CA GLY A 136 11.42 14.12 22.03
C GLY A 136 12.47 15.22 21.93
N GLU A 137 12.01 16.47 21.94
CA GLU A 137 12.87 17.64 21.83
C GLU A 137 12.42 18.70 22.84
N SER A 138 13.39 19.50 23.33
CA SER A 138 13.17 20.64 24.22
C SER A 138 12.55 20.31 25.59
N GLY A 139 12.56 21.28 26.50
CA GLY A 139 11.94 21.18 27.83
C GLY A 139 12.95 21.20 28.96
N ASN A 140 12.70 22.09 29.93
CA ASN A 140 13.50 22.28 31.13
C ASN A 140 12.96 21.41 32.29
N GLU A 141 13.88 20.79 33.06
CA GLU A 141 13.54 19.88 34.16
C GLU A 141 12.64 20.50 35.24
N ASP A 142 12.92 21.74 35.63
CA ASP A 142 12.17 22.46 36.66
C ASP A 142 10.76 22.83 36.18
N LEU A 143 10.65 23.30 34.94
CA LEU A 143 9.34 23.58 34.34
C LEU A 143 8.52 22.30 34.17
N GLY A 144 9.17 21.18 33.85
CA GLY A 144 8.53 19.87 33.83
C GLY A 144 8.01 19.48 35.22
N TYR A 145 8.83 19.65 36.25
CA TYR A 145 8.42 19.43 37.63
C TYR A 145 7.22 20.29 38.03
N PHE A 146 7.23 21.57 37.69
CA PHE A 146 6.14 22.50 37.95
C PHE A 146 4.82 22.08 37.29
N VAL A 147 4.87 21.69 36.01
CA VAL A 147 3.71 21.15 35.27
C VAL A 147 3.19 19.86 35.91
N GLY A 148 4.09 18.98 36.34
CA GLY A 148 3.76 17.76 37.08
C GLY A 148 3.03 18.03 38.38
N ALA A 149 3.62 18.89 39.21
CA ALA A 149 3.03 19.32 40.46
C ALA A 149 1.64 19.92 40.24
N TYR A 150 1.50 20.74 39.19
CA TYR A 150 0.22 21.34 38.83
C TYR A 150 -0.81 20.29 38.43
N ALA A 151 -0.40 19.23 37.71
CA ALA A 151 -1.30 18.16 37.29
C ALA A 151 -1.94 17.41 38.47
N GLY A 152 -1.22 17.24 39.58
CA GLY A 152 -1.76 16.72 40.84
C GLY A 152 -2.64 17.76 41.55
N ASP A 153 -2.04 18.55 42.44
CA ASP A 153 -2.75 19.46 43.37
C ASP A 153 -2.97 20.90 42.85
N GLY A 154 -2.68 21.16 41.57
CA GLY A 154 -2.81 22.48 40.97
C GLY A 154 -4.23 22.85 40.53
N SER A 155 -4.59 24.12 40.68
CA SER A 155 -5.78 24.77 40.10
C SER A 155 -5.47 26.22 39.69
N PHE A 156 -6.39 26.84 38.94
CA PHE A 156 -6.26 28.24 38.52
C PHE A 156 -7.17 29.17 39.32
N ASP A 157 -6.70 30.38 39.57
CA ASP A 157 -7.49 31.52 40.06
C ASP A 157 -7.39 32.64 39.02
N GLY A 158 -8.39 32.66 38.14
CA GLY A 158 -8.40 33.44 36.90
C GLY A 158 -7.28 33.06 35.93
N ASP A 159 -6.84 34.05 35.15
CA ASP A 159 -5.78 33.90 34.14
C ASP A 159 -4.39 34.30 34.66
N CYS A 160 -4.29 34.69 35.93
CA CYS A 160 -3.09 35.30 36.48
C CYS A 160 -2.43 34.49 37.60
N THR A 161 -3.11 33.48 38.16
CA THR A 161 -2.63 32.81 39.37
C THR A 161 -2.75 31.30 39.27
N VAL A 162 -1.66 30.61 39.61
CA VAL A 162 -1.63 29.16 39.85
C VAL A 162 -1.75 28.92 41.35
N ILE A 163 -2.64 28.02 41.76
CA ILE A 163 -2.84 27.65 43.17
C ILE A 163 -2.48 26.18 43.36
N PHE A 164 -1.64 25.87 44.34
CA PHE A 164 -1.41 24.52 44.82
C PHE A 164 -2.07 24.34 46.19
N SER A 165 -2.83 23.25 46.35
CA SER A 165 -3.47 22.89 47.63
C SER A 165 -2.77 21.70 48.24
N LEU A 166 -1.87 21.95 49.20
CA LEU A 166 -0.90 20.98 49.71
C LEU A 166 -1.13 20.67 51.20
N GLU A 167 -0.61 19.56 51.71
CA GLU A 167 -0.66 19.22 53.14
C GLU A 167 0.59 19.73 53.89
N ASN A 168 0.38 20.40 55.04
CA ASN A 168 1.33 21.24 55.77
C ASN A 168 2.58 20.49 56.26
N HIS A 169 2.43 19.23 56.71
CA HIS A 169 3.48 18.54 57.46
C HIS A 169 4.46 17.73 56.59
N TYR A 170 4.12 17.46 55.32
CA TYR A 170 4.91 16.58 54.42
C TYR A 170 5.50 17.30 53.19
N LYS A 171 5.21 18.60 53.00
CA LYS A 171 5.46 19.30 51.72
C LYS A 171 6.21 20.63 51.84
N LYS A 172 6.94 20.89 52.94
CA LYS A 172 7.72 22.14 53.10
C LYS A 172 8.82 22.28 52.03
N GLU A 173 9.53 21.19 51.73
CA GLU A 173 10.53 21.16 50.66
C GLU A 173 9.90 21.36 49.27
N LEU A 174 8.75 20.74 49.02
CA LEU A 174 7.98 20.92 47.80
C LEU A 174 7.58 22.39 47.60
N ILE A 175 7.06 23.05 48.65
CA ILE A 175 6.69 24.48 48.60
C ILE A 175 7.92 25.31 48.25
N GLY A 176 9.04 25.14 48.96
CA GLY A 176 10.27 25.88 48.69
C GLY A 176 10.78 25.67 47.26
N LYS A 177 10.66 24.46 46.73
CA LYS A 177 11.02 24.15 45.34
C LYS A 177 10.10 24.85 44.35
N LEU A 178 8.78 24.80 44.53
CA LEU A 178 7.83 25.49 43.65
C LEU A 178 8.00 27.00 43.69
N GLU A 179 8.29 27.58 44.86
CA GLU A 179 8.64 29.00 45.00
C GLU A 179 9.94 29.37 44.29
N GLY A 180 10.97 28.53 44.40
CA GLY A 180 12.24 28.70 43.69
C GLY A 180 12.04 28.74 42.18
N ILE A 181 11.34 27.75 41.64
CA ILE A 181 11.00 27.69 40.21
C ILE A 181 10.19 28.92 39.78
N ALA A 182 9.23 29.33 40.60
CA ALA A 182 8.38 30.47 40.29
C ALA A 182 9.14 31.80 40.25
N ARG A 183 10.11 31.98 41.15
CA ARG A 183 10.99 33.14 41.18
C ARG A 183 11.94 33.15 39.99
N GLU A 184 12.62 32.03 39.75
CA GLU A 184 13.67 31.91 38.74
C GLU A 184 13.11 32.03 37.32
N TYR A 185 12.04 31.30 36.99
CA TYR A 185 11.55 31.20 35.61
C TYR A 185 10.40 32.16 35.29
N PHE A 186 9.67 32.66 36.28
CA PHE A 186 8.51 33.52 36.06
C PHE A 186 8.61 34.89 36.72
N GLY A 187 9.64 35.16 37.53
CA GLY A 187 9.73 36.38 38.33
C GLY A 187 8.52 36.59 39.25
N ALA A 188 7.84 35.51 39.65
CA ALA A 188 6.53 35.56 40.26
C ALA A 188 6.58 35.77 41.77
N HIS A 189 5.65 36.57 42.29
CA HIS A 189 5.40 36.67 43.72
C HIS A 189 4.54 35.49 44.21
N THR A 190 4.88 34.93 45.37
CA THR A 190 4.18 33.80 45.99
C THR A 190 3.48 34.21 47.28
N VAL A 191 2.27 33.68 47.52
CA VAL A 191 1.51 33.89 48.76
C VAL A 191 1.17 32.55 49.36
N ILE A 192 1.58 32.33 50.61
CA ILE A 192 1.27 31.11 51.37
C ILE A 192 0.16 31.41 52.37
N LYS A 193 -0.95 30.67 52.28
CA LYS A 193 -2.07 30.76 53.21
C LYS A 193 -2.26 29.45 53.98
N ASN A 194 -2.14 29.54 55.30
CA ASN A 194 -2.44 28.44 56.22
C ASN A 194 -3.90 28.56 56.70
N TYR A 195 -4.63 27.44 56.73
CA TYR A 195 -6.01 27.42 57.19
C TYR A 195 -6.08 26.96 58.66
N LYS A 196 -6.61 27.82 59.55
CA LYS A 196 -6.77 27.50 60.98
C LYS A 196 -7.63 26.23 61.15
N GLY A 197 -7.12 25.24 61.89
CA GLY A 197 -7.81 23.96 62.14
C GLY A 197 -7.71 22.92 61.01
N SER A 198 -6.99 23.21 59.92
CA SER A 198 -6.77 22.28 58.81
C SER A 198 -5.28 21.99 58.62
N LYS A 199 -4.97 20.78 58.12
CA LYS A 199 -3.62 20.42 57.68
C LYS A 199 -3.29 20.95 56.28
N LEU A 200 -4.13 21.79 55.68
CA LEU A 200 -3.94 22.30 54.31
C LEU A 200 -3.20 23.64 54.28
N VAL A 201 -2.32 23.77 53.30
CA VAL A 201 -1.57 24.97 52.92
C VAL A 201 -1.89 25.29 51.47
N SER A 202 -2.24 26.54 51.19
CA SER A 202 -2.40 27.03 49.82
C SER A 202 -1.20 27.86 49.42
N LEU A 203 -0.48 27.44 48.38
CA LEU A 203 0.56 28.22 47.72
C LEU A 203 -0.05 28.86 46.47
N LYS A 204 -0.15 30.19 46.46
CA LYS A 204 -0.56 30.96 45.28
C LYS A 204 0.67 31.54 44.59
N ILE A 205 0.74 31.41 43.28
CA ILE A 205 1.82 31.91 42.44
C ILE A 205 1.23 32.85 41.41
N HIS A 206 1.51 34.14 41.53
CA HIS A 206 0.93 35.18 40.68
C HIS A 206 1.79 35.38 39.43
N SER A 207 1.45 34.64 38.36
CA SER A 207 2.09 34.79 37.05
C SER A 207 1.19 34.28 35.92
N ARG A 208 0.93 35.15 34.93
CA ARG A 208 0.28 34.76 33.67
C ARG A 208 1.13 33.77 32.88
N ALA A 209 2.46 33.87 32.96
CA ALA A 209 3.37 32.94 32.30
C ALA A 209 3.29 31.53 32.90
N ALA A 210 3.20 31.43 34.23
CA ALA A 210 2.99 30.14 34.92
C ALA A 210 1.64 29.51 34.54
N VAL A 211 0.57 30.32 34.47
CA VAL A 211 -0.74 29.88 33.99
C VAL A 211 -0.65 29.38 32.54
N GLY A 212 0.00 30.14 31.67
CA GLY A 212 0.23 29.77 30.26
C GLY A 212 0.97 28.44 30.12
N LEU A 213 2.06 28.25 30.86
CA LEU A 213 2.81 26.99 30.88
C LEU A 213 1.92 25.82 31.31
N CYS A 214 1.18 25.96 32.41
CA CYS A 214 0.29 24.89 32.87
C CYS A 214 -0.80 24.58 31.83
N ARG A 215 -1.38 25.59 31.18
CA ARG A 215 -2.41 25.42 30.13
C ARG A 215 -1.87 24.73 28.88
N ASP A 216 -0.60 24.93 28.56
CA ASP A 216 0.06 24.28 27.40
C ASP A 216 0.19 22.77 27.57
N PHE A 217 0.24 22.27 28.82
CA PHE A 217 0.51 20.86 29.11
C PHE A 217 -0.59 20.15 29.89
N VAL A 218 -1.48 20.86 30.58
CA VAL A 218 -2.58 20.31 31.36
C VAL A 218 -3.88 20.99 30.93
N ALA A 219 -4.88 20.18 30.62
CA ALA A 219 -6.20 20.63 30.19
C ALA A 219 -7.25 20.30 31.24
N GLU A 220 -8.30 21.13 31.26
CA GLU A 220 -9.47 20.98 32.12
C GLU A 220 -9.15 20.95 33.63
N ASN A 221 -10.17 20.72 34.45
CA ASN A 221 -10.07 20.64 35.91
C ASN A 221 -10.84 19.42 36.46
N LYS A 222 -10.56 19.05 37.71
CA LYS A 222 -11.29 17.99 38.46
C LYS A 222 -11.34 16.66 37.67
N ARG A 223 -12.54 16.19 37.31
CA ARG A 223 -12.78 14.88 36.67
C ARG A 223 -12.39 14.83 35.19
N GLU A 224 -12.20 15.99 34.56
CA GLU A 224 -11.78 16.07 33.17
C GLU A 224 -10.29 16.39 33.03
N LYS A 225 -9.58 16.64 34.14
CA LYS A 225 -8.17 17.04 34.16
C LYS A 225 -7.29 15.99 33.48
N HIS A 226 -6.45 16.38 32.54
CA HIS A 226 -5.57 15.46 31.80
C HIS A 226 -4.37 16.16 31.18
N TYR A 227 -3.34 15.41 30.78
CA TYR A 227 -2.23 15.98 30.04
C TYR A 227 -2.56 16.21 28.57
N ARG A 228 -2.09 17.32 28.01
CA ARG A 228 -2.17 17.61 26.58
C ARG A 228 -1.12 16.84 25.79
N ALA A 229 -1.42 16.54 24.53
CA ALA A 229 -0.56 15.77 23.63
C ALA A 229 0.86 16.35 23.45
N ARG A 230 1.02 17.68 23.58
CA ARG A 230 2.32 18.37 23.55
C ARG A 230 3.30 17.83 24.58
N LEU A 231 2.82 17.36 25.75
CA LEU A 231 3.67 16.78 26.77
C LEU A 231 4.47 15.58 26.24
N PHE A 232 3.83 14.74 25.42
CA PHE A 232 4.39 13.46 24.99
C PHE A 232 5.54 13.62 23.99
N THR A 233 5.71 14.82 23.42
CA THR A 233 6.79 15.15 22.48
C THR A 233 7.99 15.83 23.10
N MET A 234 7.92 16.21 24.38
CA MET A 234 9.01 16.88 25.09
C MET A 234 10.18 15.91 25.35
N SER A 235 11.34 16.44 25.75
CA SER A 235 12.50 15.64 26.15
C SER A 235 12.15 14.59 27.21
N ILE A 236 12.94 13.52 27.26
CA ILE A 236 12.79 12.46 28.27
C ILE A 236 12.88 13.05 29.69
N ASP A 237 13.80 13.99 29.92
CA ASP A 237 14.03 14.54 31.25
C ASP A 237 12.88 15.45 31.70
N PHE A 238 12.32 16.27 30.79
CA PHE A 238 11.10 17.03 31.06
C PHE A 238 9.96 16.11 31.50
N ARG A 239 9.68 15.05 30.73
CA ARG A 239 8.59 14.09 31.04
C ARG A 239 8.82 13.32 32.33
N LYS A 240 10.06 12.93 32.64
CA LYS A 240 10.40 12.31 33.93
C LYS A 240 10.13 13.26 35.10
N LYS A 241 10.47 14.54 34.96
CA LYS A 241 10.21 15.54 36.00
C LYS A 241 8.74 15.89 36.15
N VAL A 242 7.96 15.85 35.06
CA VAL A 242 6.49 15.91 35.13
C VAL A 242 5.94 14.79 36.01
N LEU A 243 6.45 13.55 35.88
CA LEU A 243 6.05 12.48 36.80
C LEU A 243 6.50 12.75 38.23
N ALA A 244 7.73 13.21 38.44
CA ALA A 244 8.25 13.52 39.77
C ALA A 244 7.40 14.58 40.49
N GLY A 245 7.07 15.68 39.80
CA GLY A 245 6.22 16.73 40.37
C GLY A 245 4.82 16.23 40.69
N HIS A 246 4.23 15.40 39.81
CA HIS A 246 2.92 14.81 40.05
C HIS A 246 2.96 13.85 41.24
N TYR A 247 4.06 13.10 41.41
CA TYR A 247 4.23 12.25 42.58
C TYR A 247 4.36 13.06 43.86
N ASP A 248 5.11 14.17 43.86
CA ASP A 248 5.31 14.95 45.07
C ASP A 248 4.04 15.70 45.50
N THR A 249 3.10 15.95 44.58
CA THR A 249 1.78 16.52 44.92
C THR A 249 0.74 15.46 45.22
N ASP A 250 0.45 14.56 44.28
CA ASP A 250 -0.70 13.64 44.39
C ASP A 250 -0.27 12.16 44.49
N GLY A 251 1.05 11.91 44.52
CA GLY A 251 1.63 10.58 44.64
C GLY A 251 1.80 10.12 46.07
N GLY A 252 1.21 8.98 46.42
CA GLY A 252 1.48 8.36 47.72
C GLY A 252 2.85 7.65 47.78
N ASN A 253 3.23 7.17 48.97
CA ASN A 253 4.48 6.45 49.32
C ASN A 253 4.82 5.17 48.50
N ARG A 254 4.06 4.85 47.43
CA ARG A 254 4.18 3.62 46.63
C ARG A 254 4.24 3.87 45.12
N ASN A 255 4.67 5.06 44.67
CA ASN A 255 4.74 5.44 43.24
C ASN A 255 3.40 5.35 42.50
N ARG A 256 2.30 5.68 43.19
CA ARG A 256 0.94 5.66 42.63
C ARG A 256 0.37 7.07 42.57
N ILE A 257 -0.13 7.45 41.40
CA ILE A 257 -0.93 8.66 41.23
C ILE A 257 -2.39 8.29 41.42
N TYR A 258 -3.10 9.05 42.24
CA TYR A 258 -4.53 8.86 42.43
C TYR A 258 -5.29 9.84 41.55
N THR A 259 -6.36 9.40 40.88
CA THR A 259 -7.15 10.32 40.06
C THR A 259 -8.59 9.86 39.97
N SER A 260 -9.51 10.83 39.89
CA SER A 260 -10.90 10.59 39.55
C SER A 260 -11.17 10.80 38.05
N SER A 261 -10.16 11.19 37.27
CA SER A 261 -10.30 11.46 35.84
C SER A 261 -9.90 10.25 34.99
N PRO A 262 -10.83 9.66 34.22
CA PRO A 262 -10.49 8.64 33.25
C PRO A 262 -9.51 9.15 32.17
N LYS A 263 -9.63 10.43 31.77
CA LYS A 263 -8.70 11.05 30.80
C LYS A 263 -7.28 11.19 31.36
N MET A 264 -7.13 11.44 32.66
CA MET A 264 -5.81 11.42 33.29
C MET A 264 -5.16 10.03 33.20
N ILE A 265 -5.93 8.96 33.38
CA ILE A 265 -5.41 7.59 33.26
C ILE A 265 -4.87 7.34 31.84
N GLU A 266 -5.66 7.67 30.81
CA GLU A 266 -5.25 7.51 29.41
C GLU A 266 -3.96 8.29 29.11
N THR A 267 -3.88 9.53 29.60
CA THR A 267 -2.74 10.40 29.33
C THR A 267 -1.50 10.04 30.17
N LEU A 268 -1.67 9.47 31.37
CA LEU A 268 -0.59 8.84 32.13
C LEU A 268 -0.07 7.56 31.46
N ASN A 269 -0.97 6.75 30.87
CA ASN A 269 -0.56 5.58 30.10
C ASN A 269 0.27 5.99 28.88
N MET A 270 -0.17 7.02 28.15
CA MET A 270 0.60 7.57 27.03
C MET A 270 1.94 8.15 27.48
N LEU A 271 1.97 8.92 28.58
CA LEU A 271 3.22 9.43 29.15
C LEU A 271 4.19 8.30 29.49
N ALA A 272 3.70 7.25 30.15
CA ALA A 272 4.49 6.05 30.46
C ALA A 272 5.00 5.35 29.19
N ALA A 273 4.13 5.15 28.19
CA ALA A 273 4.48 4.52 26.93
C ALA A 273 5.56 5.29 26.17
N THR A 274 5.48 6.63 26.16
CA THR A 274 6.52 7.47 25.52
C THR A 274 7.83 7.52 26.30
N LEU A 275 7.83 7.16 27.58
CA LEU A 275 9.02 7.01 28.42
C LEU A 275 9.62 5.59 28.38
N GLY A 276 9.07 4.68 27.57
CA GLY A 276 9.55 3.29 27.48
C GLY A 276 9.20 2.45 28.72
N THR A 277 8.07 2.73 29.35
CA THR A 277 7.51 1.93 30.45
C THR A 277 5.99 1.76 30.25
N THR A 278 5.30 1.21 31.25
CA THR A 278 3.84 1.06 31.26
C THR A 278 3.29 1.34 32.65
N THR A 279 1.97 1.26 32.81
CA THR A 279 1.28 1.46 34.08
C THR A 279 0.55 0.19 34.52
N SER A 280 0.13 0.17 35.78
CA SER A 280 -0.90 -0.71 36.29
C SER A 280 -2.03 0.12 36.89
N ILE A 281 -3.25 -0.20 36.51
CA ILE A 281 -4.45 0.55 36.88
C ILE A 281 -5.22 -0.24 37.93
N TYR A 282 -5.51 0.40 39.06
CA TYR A 282 -6.37 -0.15 40.10
C TYR A 282 -7.60 0.74 40.25
N LYS A 283 -8.79 0.18 40.05
CA LYS A 283 -10.06 0.87 40.26
C LYS A 283 -10.57 0.58 41.67
N ASP A 284 -10.85 1.63 42.46
CA ASP A 284 -11.43 1.50 43.80
C ASP A 284 -12.95 1.70 43.75
N GLU A 285 -13.68 0.60 43.90
CA GLU A 285 -15.15 0.56 43.92
C GLU A 285 -15.71 0.11 45.28
N ARG A 286 -14.90 0.11 46.35
CA ARG A 286 -15.33 -0.37 47.66
C ARG A 286 -16.53 0.43 48.21
N LYS A 287 -17.49 -0.27 48.83
CA LYS A 287 -18.61 0.35 49.56
C LYS A 287 -18.05 1.18 50.73
N GLY A 288 -18.51 2.43 50.89
CA GLY A 288 -18.07 3.35 51.95
C GLY A 288 -16.93 4.32 51.59
N ARG A 289 -16.50 4.34 50.32
CA ARG A 289 -15.49 5.31 49.84
C ARG A 289 -16.01 6.75 49.76
N LEU A 290 -15.09 7.71 49.83
CA LEU A 290 -15.38 9.14 49.62
C LEU A 290 -15.75 9.38 48.14
N GLY A 291 -17.01 9.77 47.90
CA GLY A 291 -17.54 10.12 46.58
C GLY A 291 -18.33 9.00 45.88
N LYS A 292 -19.26 9.40 44.99
CA LYS A 292 -20.14 8.46 44.25
C LYS A 292 -19.47 7.79 43.04
N GLU A 293 -18.46 8.41 42.43
CA GLU A 293 -17.80 7.92 41.19
C GLU A 293 -16.43 7.28 41.45
N PRO A 294 -16.02 6.22 40.74
CA PRO A 294 -14.80 5.47 41.02
C PRO A 294 -13.54 6.34 41.08
N ASN A 295 -12.64 6.03 42.01
CA ASN A 295 -11.28 6.58 42.03
C ASN A 295 -10.30 5.54 41.49
N TYR A 296 -9.24 6.01 40.85
CA TYR A 296 -8.22 5.17 40.22
C TYR A 296 -6.87 5.42 40.87
N ALA A 297 -6.10 4.36 41.07
CA ALA A 297 -4.69 4.43 41.42
C ALA A 297 -3.88 3.91 40.23
N VAL A 298 -3.07 4.80 39.65
CA VAL A 298 -2.21 4.51 38.50
C VAL A 298 -0.78 4.32 39.00
N LEU A 299 -0.29 3.08 38.98
CA LEU A 299 1.09 2.74 39.31
C LEU A 299 1.92 2.77 38.03
N ILE A 300 2.87 3.69 37.90
CA ILE A 300 3.82 3.67 36.78
C ILE A 300 4.95 2.70 37.13
N TYR A 301 5.27 1.77 36.23
CA TYR A 301 6.27 0.76 36.50
C TYR A 301 7.68 1.34 36.54
N GLN A 302 8.33 1.17 37.69
CA GLN A 302 9.78 1.26 37.81
C GLN A 302 10.39 -0.10 37.48
N LEU A 303 10.85 -0.24 36.25
CA LEU A 303 11.26 -1.51 35.67
C LEU A 303 12.67 -1.92 36.11
N ASN A 304 12.95 -1.96 37.42
CA ASN A 304 14.29 -2.22 37.96
C ASN A 304 14.65 -3.73 38.02
N ARG A 305 13.71 -4.60 37.63
CA ARG A 305 13.87 -6.07 37.62
C ARG A 305 13.61 -6.66 36.24
N LYS A 306 14.16 -7.85 35.98
CA LYS A 306 13.98 -8.58 34.70
C LYS A 306 12.58 -9.21 34.55
N LYS A 307 11.95 -9.62 35.66
CA LYS A 307 10.59 -10.21 35.69
C LYS A 307 9.89 -9.90 37.01
N TYR A 308 8.57 -9.97 37.03
CA TYR A 308 7.74 -9.88 38.22
C TYR A 308 6.73 -11.03 38.29
N GLY A 309 7.05 -12.04 39.10
CA GLY A 309 6.25 -13.26 39.21
C GLY A 309 5.93 -13.85 37.84
N LYS A 310 4.65 -14.18 37.63
CA LYS A 310 4.08 -14.55 36.32
C LYS A 310 3.41 -13.37 35.60
N VAL A 311 3.44 -12.16 36.17
CA VAL A 311 2.71 -10.99 35.66
C VAL A 311 3.37 -10.42 34.41
N TRP A 312 4.69 -10.21 34.46
CA TRP A 312 5.44 -9.68 33.32
C TRP A 312 6.91 -10.05 33.34
N PHE A 313 7.57 -9.99 32.18
CA PHE A 313 9.02 -10.11 32.01
C PHE A 313 9.56 -9.24 30.87
N LYS A 314 10.87 -8.95 30.88
CA LYS A 314 11.55 -8.22 29.80
C LYS A 314 12.25 -9.18 28.85
N LYS A 315 12.08 -8.97 27.54
CA LYS A 315 12.82 -9.69 26.48
C LYS A 315 12.80 -8.87 25.20
N ASN A 316 13.92 -8.86 24.45
CA ASN A 316 14.02 -8.20 23.14
C ASN A 316 13.57 -6.72 23.13
N LYS A 317 14.02 -5.93 24.13
CA LYS A 317 13.62 -4.52 24.31
C LYS A 317 12.09 -4.30 24.44
N ARG A 318 11.35 -5.34 24.83
CA ARG A 318 9.91 -5.30 25.10
C ARG A 318 9.61 -5.78 26.51
N LEU A 319 8.55 -5.21 27.09
CA LEU A 319 7.94 -5.71 28.33
C LEU A 319 6.75 -6.58 27.96
N TRP A 320 6.77 -7.85 28.33
CA TRP A 320 5.70 -8.80 28.03
C TRP A 320 4.81 -8.92 29.25
N VAL A 321 3.54 -8.52 29.13
CA VAL A 321 2.56 -8.55 30.23
C VAL A 321 1.50 -9.60 29.93
N LYS A 322 1.16 -10.38 30.94
CA LYS A 322 0.28 -11.54 30.82
C LYS A 322 -1.17 -11.12 30.53
N ILE A 323 -1.81 -11.85 29.62
CA ILE A 323 -3.24 -11.83 29.33
C ILE A 323 -3.97 -12.48 30.49
N LYS A 324 -4.87 -11.70 31.10
CA LYS A 324 -5.76 -12.14 32.18
C LYS A 324 -7.02 -12.80 31.61
N ALA A 325 -7.66 -12.15 30.63
CA ALA A 325 -8.90 -12.64 30.02
C ALA A 325 -9.03 -12.19 28.55
N VAL A 326 -9.76 -12.97 27.76
CA VAL A 326 -10.17 -12.67 26.40
C VAL A 326 -11.68 -12.92 26.32
N GLU A 327 -12.44 -11.90 25.95
CA GLU A 327 -13.91 -11.94 25.96
C GLU A 327 -14.44 -11.50 24.59
N SER A 328 -15.39 -12.24 24.00
CA SER A 328 -16.10 -11.78 22.80
C SER A 328 -16.99 -10.58 23.15
N ILE A 329 -16.99 -9.58 22.28
CA ILE A 329 -17.84 -8.39 22.41
C ILE A 329 -18.69 -8.21 21.15
N THR A 330 -19.60 -7.25 21.17
CA THR A 330 -20.45 -6.95 20.01
C THR A 330 -19.60 -6.61 18.79
N ASN A 331 -20.08 -7.06 17.62
CA ASN A 331 -19.45 -6.70 16.36
C ASN A 331 -19.39 -5.17 16.22
N SER A 332 -18.28 -4.67 15.70
CA SER A 332 -18.10 -3.24 15.47
C SER A 332 -17.38 -2.97 14.16
N THR A 333 -17.42 -1.71 13.74
CA THR A 333 -16.47 -1.22 12.74
C THR A 333 -15.08 -1.23 13.38
N ALA A 334 -14.11 -1.74 12.64
CA ALA A 334 -12.73 -1.83 13.05
C ALA A 334 -11.82 -1.22 11.98
N TYR A 335 -10.64 -0.78 12.38
CA TYR A 335 -9.75 0.06 11.58
C TYR A 335 -8.31 -0.50 11.64
N CYS A 336 -7.60 -0.55 10.52
CA CYS A 336 -6.17 -0.89 10.49
C CYS A 336 -5.34 0.35 10.16
N PHE A 337 -4.13 0.45 10.70
CA PHE A 337 -3.14 1.41 10.25
C PHE A 337 -2.11 0.71 9.38
N GLU A 338 -1.99 1.16 8.13
CA GLU A 338 -1.12 0.58 7.12
C GLU A 338 0.20 1.34 7.09
N VAL A 339 1.29 0.72 7.53
CA VAL A 339 2.61 1.35 7.53
C VAL A 339 3.18 1.34 6.12
N LYS A 340 3.65 2.51 5.64
CA LYS A 340 4.28 2.61 4.32
C LYS A 340 5.67 1.96 4.29
N ASN A 341 6.50 2.26 5.29
CA ASN A 341 7.88 1.79 5.41
C ASN A 341 8.21 1.37 6.86
N GLY A 342 8.84 0.22 7.06
CA GLY A 342 9.31 -0.27 8.36
C GLY A 342 8.60 -1.51 8.89
N GLU A 343 8.95 -1.93 10.11
CA GLU A 343 8.33 -3.08 10.77
C GLU A 343 6.83 -2.82 11.03
N PRO A 344 5.96 -3.83 10.85
CA PRO A 344 4.51 -3.68 10.98
C PRO A 344 4.06 -3.66 12.46
N ILE A 345 4.58 -2.69 13.21
CA ILE A 345 4.33 -2.50 14.63
C ILE A 345 3.46 -1.28 14.83
N PHE A 346 2.42 -1.43 15.66
CA PHE A 346 1.51 -0.36 16.04
C PHE A 346 1.42 -0.27 17.56
N THR A 347 1.48 0.95 18.09
CA THR A 347 1.29 1.22 19.52
C THR A 347 -0.10 1.77 19.75
N VAL A 348 -0.89 1.08 20.57
CA VAL A 348 -2.19 1.58 21.01
C VAL A 348 -1.96 2.71 21.99
N GLY A 349 -2.50 3.90 21.73
CA GLY A 349 -2.18 5.08 22.51
C GLY A 349 -2.71 5.06 23.94
N THR A 350 -3.93 4.55 24.15
CA THR A 350 -4.60 4.45 25.47
C THR A 350 -3.86 3.56 26.47
N THR A 351 -3.06 2.61 26.00
CA THR A 351 -2.44 1.57 26.83
C THR A 351 -0.92 1.49 26.67
N GLY A 352 -0.39 1.80 25.49
CA GLY A 352 0.99 1.55 25.12
C GLY A 352 1.25 0.12 24.64
N ILE A 353 0.22 -0.71 24.49
CA ILE A 353 0.36 -2.08 23.98
C ILE A 353 0.89 -2.03 22.55
N LEU A 354 1.93 -2.81 22.29
CA LEU A 354 2.45 -3.08 20.96
C LEU A 354 1.66 -4.23 20.34
N THR A 355 1.05 -3.95 19.20
CA THR A 355 0.36 -4.94 18.39
C THR A 355 0.85 -4.92 16.95
N HIS A 356 0.44 -5.91 16.18
CA HIS A 356 0.76 -5.99 14.75
C HIS A 356 -0.12 -5.00 13.98
N ASN A 357 0.37 -4.52 12.83
CA ASN A 357 -0.45 -3.77 11.89
C ASN A 357 -0.32 -4.30 10.47
N CYS A 358 -1.03 -3.67 9.54
CA CYS A 358 -0.97 -4.06 8.14
C CYS A 358 0.25 -3.38 7.51
N ARG A 359 1.04 -4.11 6.73
CA ARG A 359 1.87 -3.49 5.69
C ARG A 359 1.01 -3.53 4.42
N LEU A 360 0.71 -2.38 3.82
CA LEU A 360 0.03 -2.37 2.52
C LEU A 360 0.92 -3.12 1.57
N ARG A 361 0.34 -4.10 0.87
CA ARG A 361 1.11 -4.78 -0.13
C ARG A 361 0.35 -5.40 -1.30
N LEU A 362 -0.91 -5.02 -1.49
CA LEU A 362 -1.69 -5.22 -2.72
C LEU A 362 -2.96 -4.38 -2.58
N ASP A 363 -3.30 -3.47 -3.49
CA ASP A 363 -4.60 -2.80 -3.53
C ASP A 363 -5.57 -3.63 -4.40
N ASN A 364 -6.82 -3.82 -3.97
CA ASN A 364 -7.82 -4.50 -4.82
C ASN A 364 -8.46 -3.51 -5.81
N ARG A 365 -8.19 -2.21 -5.65
CA ARG A 365 -8.50 -1.15 -6.62
C ARG A 365 -7.46 -1.10 -7.73
N GLU A 366 -6.40 -1.90 -7.64
CA GLU A 366 -5.42 -2.06 -8.72
C GLU A 366 -5.70 -3.37 -9.45
N LEU A 367 -5.60 -3.34 -10.78
CA LEU A 367 -5.61 -4.54 -11.61
C LEU A 367 -4.47 -5.44 -11.18
N ARG A 368 -4.77 -6.68 -10.83
CA ARG A 368 -3.75 -7.63 -10.40
C ARG A 368 -2.87 -7.93 -11.60
N LYS A 369 -1.58 -7.58 -11.52
CA LYS A 369 -0.58 -7.98 -12.50
C LYS A 369 -0.25 -9.47 -12.30
N ARG A 370 0.19 -10.13 -13.36
CA ARG A 370 0.71 -11.51 -13.30
C ARG A 370 1.95 -11.51 -12.39
N GLY A 371 2.01 -12.37 -11.37
CA GLY A 371 3.25 -12.59 -10.62
C GLY A 371 4.20 -13.47 -11.44
N GLY A 372 5.51 -13.17 -11.42
CA GLY A 372 6.48 -13.68 -12.42
C GLY A 372 6.50 -12.80 -13.68
N GLY A 373 7.48 -12.99 -14.57
CA GLY A 373 7.61 -12.17 -15.79
C GLY A 373 6.38 -12.23 -16.70
N LEU A 374 6.21 -11.25 -17.60
CA LEU A 374 5.04 -11.11 -18.49
C LEU A 374 4.70 -12.40 -19.28
N PHE A 375 5.74 -13.16 -19.62
CA PHE A 375 5.69 -14.45 -20.32
C PHE A 375 6.17 -15.64 -19.46
N GLY A 376 6.46 -15.41 -18.17
CA GLY A 376 7.00 -16.36 -17.20
C GLY A 376 6.24 -16.27 -15.87
N ALA A 377 4.95 -16.56 -15.92
CA ALA A 377 4.06 -16.50 -14.78
C ALA A 377 4.52 -17.44 -13.65
N ASN A 378 4.22 -17.10 -12.40
CA ASN A 378 4.40 -17.98 -11.25
C ASN A 378 3.81 -19.37 -11.56
N PRO A 379 4.36 -20.45 -11.00
CA PRO A 379 3.77 -21.78 -11.18
C PRO A 379 2.26 -21.76 -10.86
N LEU A 380 1.47 -22.48 -11.65
CA LEU A 380 0.00 -22.65 -11.46
C LEU A 380 -0.86 -21.39 -11.72
N THR A 381 -0.42 -20.48 -12.61
CA THR A 381 -1.24 -19.38 -13.16
C THR A 381 -1.14 -19.28 -14.69
N GLY A 382 -2.13 -18.68 -15.33
CA GLY A 382 -2.31 -18.62 -16.78
C GLY A 382 -3.48 -17.73 -17.16
N SER A 383 -3.94 -17.81 -18.41
CA SER A 383 -5.23 -17.27 -18.82
C SER A 383 -6.16 -18.41 -19.20
N ILE A 384 -7.45 -18.33 -18.83
CA ILE A 384 -8.44 -19.32 -19.28
C ILE A 384 -8.82 -19.11 -20.75
N GLY A 385 -8.52 -17.94 -21.30
CA GLY A 385 -8.89 -17.53 -22.64
C GLY A 385 -8.79 -16.03 -22.83
N VAL A 386 -8.68 -15.63 -24.09
CA VAL A 386 -8.60 -14.24 -24.52
C VAL A 386 -9.80 -13.92 -25.39
N VAL A 387 -10.47 -12.80 -25.10
CA VAL A 387 -11.46 -12.20 -26.00
C VAL A 387 -10.93 -10.86 -26.48
N THR A 388 -10.64 -10.76 -27.77
CA THR A 388 -10.11 -9.53 -28.39
C THR A 388 -11.23 -8.67 -28.94
N ILE A 389 -11.25 -7.40 -28.53
CA ILE A 389 -12.19 -6.39 -29.01
C ILE A 389 -11.62 -5.76 -30.28
N ASN A 390 -12.47 -5.68 -31.31
CA ASN A 390 -12.18 -4.97 -32.55
C ASN A 390 -12.37 -3.47 -32.34
N MET A 391 -11.28 -2.74 -32.11
CA MET A 391 -11.33 -1.31 -31.80
C MET A 391 -11.65 -0.48 -33.04
N ALA A 392 -11.12 -0.86 -34.21
CA ALA A 392 -11.36 -0.15 -35.48
C ALA A 392 -12.85 -0.01 -35.79
N ARG A 393 -13.62 -1.09 -35.62
CA ARG A 393 -15.08 -1.07 -35.78
C ARG A 393 -15.78 -0.15 -34.78
N ILE A 394 -15.29 -0.05 -33.54
CA ILE A 394 -15.85 0.87 -32.54
C ILE A 394 -15.62 2.31 -32.99
N GLY A 395 -14.40 2.64 -33.40
CA GLY A 395 -14.06 3.97 -33.92
C GLY A 395 -14.92 4.38 -35.11
N TYR A 396 -15.10 3.48 -36.08
CA TYR A 396 -15.93 3.72 -37.27
C TYR A 396 -17.42 3.93 -36.96
N LEU A 397 -17.97 3.20 -35.99
CA LEU A 397 -19.41 3.26 -35.69
C LEU A 397 -19.80 4.36 -34.69
N SER A 398 -18.84 5.14 -34.20
CA SER A 398 -19.06 6.16 -33.17
C SER A 398 -18.87 7.56 -33.74
N LYS A 399 -19.76 8.48 -33.35
CA LYS A 399 -19.67 9.90 -33.73
C LYS A 399 -19.28 10.78 -32.55
N THR A 400 -19.53 10.32 -31.32
CA THR A 400 -19.16 11.04 -30.09
C THR A 400 -18.37 10.11 -29.15
N LYS A 401 -17.68 10.71 -28.17
CA LYS A 401 -16.95 9.96 -27.15
C LYS A 401 -17.89 9.09 -26.30
N GLU A 402 -19.08 9.59 -26.00
CA GLU A 402 -20.10 8.87 -25.23
C GLU A 402 -20.52 7.59 -25.96
N GLU A 403 -20.82 7.69 -27.26
CA GLU A 403 -21.15 6.52 -28.09
C GLU A 403 -19.97 5.53 -28.17
N TYR A 404 -18.74 6.04 -28.28
CA TYR A 404 -17.52 5.23 -28.26
C TYR A 404 -17.42 4.38 -26.99
N TYR A 405 -17.52 5.02 -25.82
CA TYR A 405 -17.42 4.32 -24.54
C TYR A 405 -18.60 3.39 -24.27
N GLU A 406 -19.82 3.75 -24.68
CA GLU A 406 -20.98 2.86 -24.56
C GLU A 406 -20.79 1.57 -25.37
N ARG A 407 -20.32 1.70 -26.63
CA ARG A 407 -20.03 0.54 -27.48
C ARG A 407 -18.91 -0.32 -26.91
N LEU A 408 -17.83 0.30 -26.45
CA LEU A 408 -16.70 -0.40 -25.84
C LEU A 408 -17.14 -1.15 -24.58
N GLU A 409 -17.86 -0.51 -23.67
CA GLU A 409 -18.37 -1.14 -22.46
C GLU A 409 -19.31 -2.31 -22.77
N LYS A 410 -20.17 -2.17 -23.79
CA LYS A 410 -21.02 -3.27 -24.25
C LYS A 410 -20.19 -4.47 -24.70
N MET A 411 -19.11 -4.25 -25.46
CA MET A 411 -18.21 -5.32 -25.90
C MET A 411 -17.44 -5.93 -24.73
N MET A 412 -16.94 -5.12 -23.79
CA MET A 412 -16.25 -5.59 -22.58
C MET A 412 -17.17 -6.43 -21.69
N ARG A 413 -18.45 -6.06 -21.56
CA ARG A 413 -19.44 -6.84 -20.81
C ARG A 413 -19.69 -8.21 -21.45
N LEU A 414 -19.78 -8.26 -22.78
CA LEU A 414 -19.92 -9.54 -23.51
C LEU A 414 -18.67 -10.40 -23.38
N ALA A 415 -17.48 -9.81 -23.49
CA ALA A 415 -16.21 -10.50 -23.26
C ALA A 415 -16.14 -11.09 -21.85
N ARG A 416 -16.52 -10.31 -20.82
CA ARG A 416 -16.64 -10.77 -19.44
C ARG A 416 -17.56 -11.98 -19.33
N GLN A 417 -18.79 -11.87 -19.86
CA GLN A 417 -19.76 -12.96 -19.82
C GLN A 417 -19.23 -14.24 -20.50
N SER A 418 -18.60 -14.11 -21.67
CA SER A 418 -18.01 -15.23 -22.39
C SER A 418 -16.93 -15.94 -21.58
N LEU A 419 -16.00 -15.17 -20.98
CA LEU A 419 -14.90 -15.71 -20.18
C LEU A 419 -15.41 -16.36 -18.88
N GLU A 420 -16.38 -15.75 -18.20
CA GLU A 420 -17.00 -16.31 -16.99
C GLU A 420 -17.75 -17.62 -17.28
N VAL A 421 -18.45 -17.71 -18.41
CA VAL A 421 -19.08 -18.97 -18.86
C VAL A 421 -18.00 -20.02 -19.12
N LYS A 422 -16.93 -19.66 -19.84
CA LYS A 422 -15.81 -20.57 -20.11
C LYS A 422 -15.17 -21.08 -18.83
N ARG A 423 -14.96 -20.21 -17.83
CA ARG A 423 -14.41 -20.57 -16.51
C ARG A 423 -15.19 -21.69 -15.84
N LYS A 424 -16.52 -21.56 -15.81
CA LYS A 424 -17.42 -22.56 -15.21
C LYS A 424 -17.35 -23.89 -15.97
N VAL A 425 -17.32 -23.84 -17.30
CA VAL A 425 -17.20 -25.03 -18.15
C VAL A 425 -15.86 -25.73 -17.93
N LEU A 426 -14.75 -24.99 -17.85
CA LEU A 426 -13.43 -25.55 -17.58
C LEU A 426 -13.37 -26.22 -16.21
N ASP A 427 -13.97 -25.62 -15.17
CA ASP A 427 -14.01 -26.24 -13.84
C ASP A 427 -14.79 -27.56 -13.87
N LYS A 428 -15.97 -27.56 -14.48
CA LYS A 428 -16.81 -28.75 -14.68
C LYS A 428 -16.06 -29.86 -15.42
N PHE A 429 -15.47 -29.55 -16.57
CA PHE A 429 -14.72 -30.51 -17.37
C PHE A 429 -13.46 -31.03 -16.64
N THR A 430 -12.87 -30.22 -15.77
CA THR A 430 -11.74 -30.66 -14.94
C THR A 430 -12.20 -31.67 -13.88
N ASP A 431 -13.36 -31.45 -13.27
CA ASP A 431 -13.98 -32.40 -12.34
C ASP A 431 -14.42 -33.71 -13.03
N GLU A 432 -14.94 -33.64 -14.26
CA GLU A 432 -15.31 -34.78 -15.10
C GLU A 432 -14.10 -35.57 -15.65
N GLY A 433 -12.88 -35.07 -15.43
CA GLY A 433 -11.64 -35.77 -15.81
C GLY A 433 -11.15 -35.50 -17.24
N LEU A 434 -11.70 -34.51 -17.95
CA LEU A 434 -11.25 -34.12 -19.29
C LEU A 434 -9.93 -33.33 -19.26
N TYR A 435 -9.52 -32.82 -18.09
CA TYR A 435 -8.23 -32.15 -17.88
C TYR A 435 -7.39 -32.83 -16.78
N PRO A 436 -6.96 -34.09 -16.99
CA PRO A 436 -6.36 -34.91 -15.94
C PRO A 436 -5.06 -34.31 -15.36
N TYR A 437 -4.20 -33.75 -16.20
CA TYR A 437 -2.97 -33.07 -15.75
C TYR A 437 -3.28 -31.82 -14.93
N CYS A 438 -4.15 -30.94 -15.44
CA CYS A 438 -4.52 -29.71 -14.73
C CYS A 438 -5.18 -30.02 -13.39
N ARG A 439 -6.04 -31.05 -13.32
CA ARG A 439 -6.67 -31.51 -12.09
C ARG A 439 -5.63 -31.87 -11.02
N VAL A 440 -4.56 -32.58 -11.40
CA VAL A 440 -3.48 -32.97 -10.48
C VAL A 440 -2.71 -31.74 -9.99
N TYR A 441 -2.21 -30.90 -10.91
CA TYR A 441 -1.36 -29.76 -10.55
C TYR A 441 -2.13 -28.64 -9.83
N LEU A 442 -3.41 -28.43 -10.15
CA LEU A 442 -4.26 -27.40 -9.57
C LEU A 442 -5.06 -27.90 -8.34
N LYS A 443 -4.84 -29.14 -7.87
CA LYS A 443 -5.52 -29.72 -6.70
C LYS A 443 -5.41 -28.83 -5.46
N GLY A 444 -4.25 -28.22 -5.23
CA GLY A 444 -4.03 -27.30 -4.12
C GLY A 444 -4.89 -26.03 -4.20
N ILE A 445 -5.13 -25.53 -5.42
CA ILE A 445 -6.00 -24.38 -5.69
C ILE A 445 -7.46 -24.76 -5.48
N LYS A 446 -7.91 -25.90 -6.04
CA LYS A 446 -9.27 -26.43 -5.83
C LYS A 446 -9.58 -26.63 -4.35
N LYS A 447 -8.64 -27.17 -3.56
CA LYS A 447 -8.82 -27.34 -2.11
C LYS A 447 -8.98 -26.00 -1.38
N ARG A 448 -8.33 -24.93 -1.85
CA ARG A 448 -8.32 -23.63 -1.18
C ARG A 448 -9.49 -22.73 -1.59
N PHE A 449 -9.91 -22.81 -2.85
CA PHE A 449 -10.84 -21.86 -3.46
C PHE A 449 -12.07 -22.52 -4.09
N GLU A 450 -12.23 -23.84 -3.96
CA GLU A 450 -13.34 -24.63 -4.51
C GLU A 450 -13.45 -24.64 -6.05
N THR A 451 -12.50 -24.01 -6.75
CA THR A 451 -12.32 -24.06 -8.20
C THR A 451 -10.83 -24.26 -8.55
N TYR A 452 -10.53 -24.95 -9.65
CA TYR A 452 -9.16 -25.18 -10.15
C TYR A 452 -8.54 -23.92 -10.75
N TRP A 453 -9.36 -23.08 -11.40
CA TRP A 453 -8.86 -22.02 -12.28
C TRP A 453 -8.79 -20.66 -11.59
N LYS A 454 -8.90 -20.59 -10.25
CA LYS A 454 -8.95 -19.32 -9.50
C LYS A 454 -7.79 -18.37 -9.79
N ASN A 455 -6.60 -18.93 -9.97
CA ASN A 455 -5.37 -18.17 -10.25
C ASN A 455 -5.18 -17.83 -11.73
N HIS A 456 -6.13 -18.17 -12.61
CA HIS A 456 -6.04 -17.88 -14.04
C HIS A 456 -6.85 -16.63 -14.39
N PHE A 457 -6.31 -15.81 -15.29
CA PHE A 457 -6.91 -14.56 -15.74
C PHE A 457 -8.04 -14.78 -16.76
N ASN A 458 -9.04 -13.91 -16.69
CA ASN A 458 -9.98 -13.59 -17.75
C ASN A 458 -9.34 -12.46 -18.59
N THR A 459 -8.86 -12.78 -19.79
CA THR A 459 -8.10 -11.81 -20.59
C THR A 459 -8.97 -11.12 -21.62
N ILE A 460 -9.04 -9.80 -21.54
CA ILE A 460 -9.64 -8.96 -22.57
C ILE A 460 -8.51 -8.28 -23.33
N GLY A 461 -8.47 -8.49 -24.64
CA GLY A 461 -7.46 -7.90 -25.51
C GLY A 461 -8.04 -6.86 -26.45
N VAL A 462 -7.17 -6.08 -27.10
CA VAL A 462 -7.55 -5.13 -28.15
C VAL A 462 -6.79 -5.42 -29.44
N ASN A 463 -7.34 -4.96 -30.57
CA ASN A 463 -6.66 -4.90 -31.86
C ASN A 463 -7.19 -3.71 -32.70
N GLY A 464 -6.31 -3.05 -33.44
CA GLY A 464 -6.67 -1.95 -34.35
C GLY A 464 -6.98 -0.64 -33.64
N MET A 465 -6.27 -0.30 -32.55
CA MET A 465 -6.48 1.01 -31.90
C MET A 465 -6.08 2.16 -32.81
N ASN A 466 -5.03 2.00 -33.61
CA ASN A 466 -4.64 2.99 -34.60
C ASN A 466 -5.78 3.28 -35.58
N GLU A 467 -6.34 2.24 -36.19
CA GLU A 467 -7.47 2.44 -37.11
C GLU A 467 -8.73 2.87 -36.37
N SER A 468 -8.87 2.56 -35.08
CA SER A 468 -9.94 3.14 -34.26
C SER A 468 -9.86 4.66 -34.17
N THR A 469 -8.68 5.23 -33.96
CA THR A 469 -8.52 6.69 -33.87
C THR A 469 -8.64 7.32 -35.26
N VAL A 470 -8.10 6.66 -36.30
CA VAL A 470 -8.24 7.14 -37.68
C VAL A 470 -9.72 7.21 -38.09
N ASN A 471 -10.49 6.15 -37.86
CA ASN A 471 -11.91 6.14 -38.22
C ASN A 471 -12.77 7.08 -37.35
N PHE A 472 -12.39 7.33 -36.09
CA PHE A 472 -13.18 8.15 -35.17
C PHE A 472 -12.89 9.66 -35.28
N MET A 473 -11.61 10.03 -35.43
CA MET A 473 -11.16 11.42 -35.39
C MET A 473 -10.25 11.82 -36.54
N GLY A 474 -9.99 10.92 -37.50
CA GLY A 474 -9.15 11.20 -38.68
C GLY A 474 -7.66 11.31 -38.37
N LYS A 475 -7.20 10.82 -37.20
CA LYS A 475 -5.81 10.92 -36.73
C LYS A 475 -5.27 9.57 -36.26
N ASP A 476 -4.05 9.25 -36.65
CA ASP A 476 -3.34 8.03 -36.22
C ASP A 476 -2.57 8.24 -34.90
N LEU A 477 -1.98 7.17 -34.36
CA LEU A 477 -1.29 7.20 -33.06
C LEU A 477 0.04 7.97 -33.02
N THR A 478 0.55 8.45 -34.17
CA THR A 478 1.69 9.39 -34.19
C THR A 478 1.25 10.78 -33.73
N ASN A 479 -0.04 11.10 -33.84
CA ASN A 479 -0.60 12.35 -33.37
C ASN A 479 -0.82 12.32 -31.85
N SER A 480 -0.34 13.35 -31.15
CA SER A 480 -0.48 13.47 -29.69
C SER A 480 -1.93 13.42 -29.18
N GLU A 481 -2.90 13.96 -29.93
CA GLU A 481 -4.31 13.93 -29.53
C GLU A 481 -4.90 12.51 -29.62
N ALA A 482 -4.59 11.79 -30.69
CA ALA A 482 -5.02 10.41 -30.88
C ALA A 482 -4.33 9.47 -29.88
N ASN A 483 -3.04 9.69 -29.61
CA ASN A 483 -2.29 8.94 -28.60
C ASN A 483 -2.89 9.15 -27.20
N ALA A 484 -3.18 10.40 -26.83
CA ALA A 484 -3.85 10.73 -25.57
C ALA A 484 -5.24 10.09 -25.48
N PHE A 485 -6.01 10.06 -26.56
CA PHE A 485 -7.31 9.38 -26.58
C PHE A 485 -7.17 7.85 -26.45
N ALA A 486 -6.21 7.22 -27.13
CA ALA A 486 -5.94 5.80 -26.95
C ALA A 486 -5.55 5.46 -25.50
N SER A 487 -4.75 6.33 -24.87
CA SER A 487 -4.39 6.26 -23.45
C SER A 487 -5.61 6.36 -22.54
N GLU A 488 -6.53 7.29 -22.81
CA GLU A 488 -7.83 7.47 -22.12
C GLU A 488 -8.70 6.20 -22.24
N VAL A 489 -8.76 5.62 -23.44
CA VAL A 489 -9.52 4.39 -23.72
C VAL A 489 -8.95 3.19 -22.95
N LEU A 490 -7.62 3.02 -22.91
CA LEU A 490 -6.99 1.96 -22.14
C LEU A 490 -7.28 2.12 -20.63
N ASP A 491 -7.24 3.35 -20.10
CA ASP A 491 -7.57 3.60 -18.69
C ASP A 491 -9.03 3.30 -18.37
N PHE A 492 -9.96 3.67 -19.25
CA PHE A 492 -11.37 3.28 -19.14
C PHE A 492 -11.53 1.76 -19.08
N MET A 493 -10.85 1.03 -19.99
CA MET A 493 -10.89 -0.43 -19.97
C MET A 493 -10.33 -0.99 -18.66
N ARG A 494 -9.22 -0.44 -18.16
CA ARG A 494 -8.63 -0.87 -16.88
C ARG A 494 -9.60 -0.68 -15.72
N GLU A 495 -10.27 0.46 -15.64
CA GLU A 495 -11.28 0.72 -14.62
C GLU A 495 -12.41 -0.33 -14.65
N LYS A 496 -12.93 -0.64 -15.84
CA LYS A 496 -13.97 -1.67 -15.99
C LYS A 496 -13.49 -3.05 -15.56
N LEU A 497 -12.26 -3.44 -15.89
CA LEU A 497 -11.69 -4.72 -15.44
C LEU A 497 -11.51 -4.78 -13.92
N ILE A 498 -11.14 -3.67 -13.26
CA ILE A 498 -11.08 -3.58 -11.79
C ILE A 498 -12.46 -3.80 -11.18
N ASN A 499 -13.50 -3.19 -11.78
CA ASN A 499 -14.89 -3.40 -11.35
C ASN A 499 -15.30 -4.87 -11.52
N TYR A 500 -15.00 -5.49 -12.66
CA TYR A 500 -15.29 -6.91 -12.90
C TYR A 500 -14.58 -7.82 -11.89
N GLN A 501 -13.31 -7.57 -11.60
CA GLN A 501 -12.54 -8.30 -10.59
C GLN A 501 -13.15 -8.13 -9.19
N THR A 502 -13.63 -6.94 -8.85
CA THR A 502 -14.27 -6.67 -7.56
C THR A 502 -15.62 -7.38 -7.42
N GLU A 503 -16.43 -7.39 -8.48
CA GLU A 503 -17.75 -8.03 -8.51
C GLU A 503 -17.67 -9.56 -8.49
N THR A 504 -16.79 -10.14 -9.31
CA THR A 504 -16.69 -11.60 -9.51
C THR A 504 -15.71 -12.26 -8.55
N ASN A 505 -14.81 -11.46 -7.95
CA ASN A 505 -13.65 -11.95 -7.23
C ASN A 505 -12.71 -12.83 -8.08
N ASP A 506 -12.79 -12.76 -9.41
CA ASP A 506 -11.90 -13.46 -10.35
C ASP A 506 -10.87 -12.51 -10.97
N LEU A 507 -9.76 -13.07 -11.46
CA LEU A 507 -8.67 -12.27 -12.02
C LEU A 507 -9.00 -11.81 -13.44
N TYR A 508 -8.72 -10.54 -13.73
CA TYR A 508 -8.86 -9.94 -15.06
C TYR A 508 -7.55 -9.27 -15.47
N ASN A 509 -7.24 -9.24 -16.76
CA ASN A 509 -6.13 -8.47 -17.29
C ASN A 509 -6.42 -7.93 -18.70
N LEU A 510 -5.73 -6.85 -19.02
CA LEU A 510 -5.76 -6.19 -20.34
C LEU A 510 -4.54 -6.62 -21.14
N GLU A 511 -4.74 -7.15 -22.34
CA GLU A 511 -3.67 -7.68 -23.19
C GLU A 511 -3.54 -6.95 -24.53
N SER A 512 -2.28 -6.71 -24.92
CA SER A 512 -1.91 -6.34 -26.27
C SER A 512 -1.90 -7.62 -27.10
N THR A 513 -3.06 -7.96 -27.68
CA THR A 513 -3.25 -9.20 -28.45
C THR A 513 -2.19 -9.28 -29.56
N PRO A 514 -1.47 -10.42 -29.72
CA PRO A 514 -0.56 -10.62 -30.86
C PRO A 514 -1.24 -10.63 -32.23
N ALA A 515 -2.56 -10.84 -32.23
CA ALA A 515 -3.50 -10.76 -33.34
C ALA A 515 -3.04 -11.35 -34.69
N GLU A 516 -2.24 -12.43 -34.68
CA GLU A 516 -1.67 -13.01 -35.90
C GLU A 516 -2.74 -13.25 -36.98
N GLY A 517 -3.79 -14.03 -36.67
CA GLY A 517 -4.94 -14.19 -37.56
C GLY A 517 -6.04 -13.13 -37.37
N THR A 518 -6.16 -12.56 -36.18
CA THR A 518 -7.26 -11.64 -35.84
C THR A 518 -7.15 -10.30 -36.56
N SER A 519 -5.93 -9.79 -36.77
CA SER A 519 -5.69 -8.54 -37.52
C SER A 519 -6.28 -8.61 -38.92
N TYR A 520 -5.91 -9.63 -39.70
CA TYR A 520 -6.46 -9.88 -41.04
C TYR A 520 -7.96 -10.16 -41.00
N ARG A 521 -8.41 -11.06 -40.12
CA ARG A 521 -9.82 -11.47 -40.07
C ARG A 521 -10.75 -10.30 -39.76
N PHE A 522 -10.39 -9.46 -38.80
CA PHE A 522 -11.20 -8.27 -38.47
C PHE A 522 -11.26 -7.31 -39.65
N ALA A 523 -10.12 -6.93 -40.21
CA ALA A 523 -10.06 -5.98 -41.32
C ALA A 523 -10.83 -6.50 -42.55
N LYS A 524 -10.67 -7.77 -42.92
CA LYS A 524 -11.41 -8.38 -44.03
C LYS A 524 -12.92 -8.36 -43.81
N THR A 525 -13.39 -8.86 -42.67
CA THR A 525 -14.83 -8.89 -42.37
C THR A 525 -15.41 -7.47 -42.24
N ASP A 526 -14.61 -6.51 -41.80
CA ASP A 526 -14.99 -5.10 -41.77
C ASP A 526 -15.12 -4.51 -43.16
N LYS A 527 -14.16 -4.72 -44.07
CA LYS A 527 -14.27 -4.25 -45.46
C LYS A 527 -15.44 -4.88 -46.21
N GLU A 528 -15.76 -6.15 -45.95
CA GLU A 528 -16.93 -6.82 -46.53
C GLU A 528 -18.25 -6.18 -46.06
N LYS A 529 -18.31 -5.69 -44.82
CA LYS A 529 -19.53 -5.16 -44.21
C LYS A 529 -19.67 -3.64 -44.31
N TYR A 530 -18.55 -2.94 -44.24
CA TYR A 530 -18.40 -1.49 -44.22
C TYR A 530 -17.30 -1.12 -45.23
N PRO A 531 -17.58 -1.09 -46.55
CA PRO A 531 -16.55 -0.92 -47.57
C PRO A 531 -15.70 0.35 -47.42
N ASP A 532 -16.25 1.39 -46.79
CA ASP A 532 -15.63 2.69 -46.52
C ASP A 532 -14.83 2.76 -45.20
N ILE A 533 -14.87 1.72 -44.35
CA ILE A 533 -14.02 1.68 -43.16
C ILE A 533 -12.54 1.70 -43.55
N ILE A 534 -11.76 2.50 -42.81
CA ILE A 534 -10.32 2.65 -43.04
C ILE A 534 -9.58 1.51 -42.31
N VAL A 535 -8.74 0.79 -43.05
CA VAL A 535 -7.80 -0.22 -42.51
C VAL A 535 -6.36 0.30 -42.56
N ALA A 536 -5.40 -0.44 -42.00
CA ALA A 536 -4.02 0.04 -41.86
C ALA A 536 -3.35 0.33 -43.22
N ASN A 537 -3.62 -0.52 -44.22
CA ASN A 537 -3.11 -0.41 -45.58
C ASN A 537 -4.18 0.03 -46.59
N GLU A 538 -5.08 0.94 -46.20
CA GLU A 538 -6.25 1.33 -47.01
C GLU A 538 -5.90 1.75 -48.44
N GLU A 539 -4.79 2.48 -48.64
CA GLU A 539 -4.34 2.87 -49.97
C GLU A 539 -3.99 1.64 -50.84
N ALA A 540 -3.24 0.69 -50.30
CA ALA A 540 -2.85 -0.53 -51.02
C ALA A 540 -4.07 -1.42 -51.30
N VAL A 541 -5.04 -1.47 -50.39
CA VAL A 541 -6.31 -2.19 -50.59
C VAL A 541 -7.08 -1.59 -51.76
N ARG A 542 -7.15 -0.25 -51.88
CA ARG A 542 -7.87 0.43 -52.97
C ARG A 542 -7.14 0.41 -54.31
N THR A 543 -5.81 0.56 -54.30
CA THR A 543 -5.01 0.80 -55.51
C THR A 543 -4.35 -0.45 -56.06
N LYS A 544 -4.02 -1.42 -55.19
CA LYS A 544 -3.26 -2.63 -55.53
C LYS A 544 -4.02 -3.92 -55.22
N ASN A 545 -5.28 -3.83 -54.79
CA ASN A 545 -6.08 -4.98 -54.36
C ASN A 545 -5.36 -5.83 -53.29
N ALA A 546 -4.63 -5.17 -52.39
CA ALA A 546 -3.90 -5.83 -51.31
C ALA A 546 -4.86 -6.40 -50.25
N ASP A 547 -4.40 -7.41 -49.52
CA ASP A 547 -5.17 -7.98 -48.42
C ASP A 547 -5.20 -7.00 -47.22
N PRO A 548 -6.38 -6.69 -46.65
CA PRO A 548 -6.51 -5.67 -45.60
C PRO A 548 -6.03 -6.19 -44.24
N PHE A 549 -5.39 -5.35 -43.44
CA PHE A 549 -5.04 -5.68 -42.05
C PHE A 549 -5.28 -4.51 -41.09
N TYR A 550 -5.31 -4.83 -39.80
CA TYR A 550 -5.33 -3.82 -38.73
C TYR A 550 -4.01 -3.83 -37.96
N THR A 551 -3.58 -2.65 -37.54
CA THR A 551 -2.38 -2.49 -36.73
C THR A 551 -2.55 -3.22 -35.40
N ASN A 552 -1.49 -3.92 -34.98
CA ASN A 552 -1.57 -4.82 -33.84
C ASN A 552 -1.79 -4.03 -32.54
N SER A 553 -2.86 -4.35 -31.81
CA SER A 553 -3.18 -3.72 -30.52
C SER A 553 -3.16 -2.19 -30.54
N THR A 554 -2.16 -1.56 -29.92
CA THR A 554 -1.93 -0.11 -29.87
C THR A 554 -0.56 0.27 -30.46
N HIS A 555 0.01 -0.57 -31.33
CA HIS A 555 1.24 -0.26 -32.05
C HIS A 555 1.01 0.93 -32.99
N LEU A 556 2.11 1.59 -33.34
CA LEU A 556 2.12 2.63 -34.38
C LEU A 556 1.85 2.00 -35.76
N PRO A 557 1.38 2.79 -36.75
CA PRO A 557 1.40 2.36 -38.14
C PRO A 557 2.79 1.84 -38.53
N VAL A 558 2.85 0.73 -39.27
CA VAL A 558 4.10 0.01 -39.51
C VAL A 558 5.11 0.78 -40.37
N ASP A 559 4.68 1.84 -41.03
CA ASP A 559 5.46 2.73 -41.89
C ASP A 559 5.69 4.13 -41.30
N SER A 560 5.30 4.36 -40.03
CA SER A 560 5.23 5.72 -39.47
C SER A 560 6.58 6.39 -39.21
N THR A 561 7.59 5.64 -38.80
CA THR A 561 8.94 6.16 -38.49
C THR A 561 9.99 5.06 -38.61
N ASP A 562 11.22 5.45 -38.96
CA ASP A 562 12.42 4.61 -38.87
C ASP A 562 13.29 4.95 -37.63
N ASP A 563 12.91 5.89 -36.77
CA ASP A 563 13.61 6.14 -35.50
C ASP A 563 13.02 5.28 -34.39
N ILE A 564 13.81 4.31 -33.89
CA ILE A 564 13.39 3.43 -32.79
C ILE A 564 13.07 4.23 -31.52
N PHE A 565 13.78 5.32 -31.24
CA PHE A 565 13.58 6.10 -30.01
C PHE A 565 12.34 6.98 -30.11
N GLU A 566 12.01 7.51 -31.29
CA GLU A 566 10.72 8.16 -31.53
C GLU A 566 9.56 7.17 -31.34
N ALA A 567 9.69 5.96 -31.90
CA ALA A 567 8.68 4.92 -31.71
C ALA A 567 8.52 4.52 -30.23
N LEU A 568 9.62 4.42 -29.48
CA LEU A 568 9.61 4.16 -28.04
C LEU A 568 8.97 5.31 -27.25
N ASP A 569 9.31 6.56 -27.56
CA ASP A 569 8.74 7.75 -26.91
C ASP A 569 7.20 7.79 -27.07
N LEU A 570 6.68 7.41 -28.23
CA LEU A 570 5.24 7.36 -28.51
C LEU A 570 4.52 6.13 -27.94
N GLN A 571 5.25 5.06 -27.63
CA GLN A 571 4.67 3.78 -27.24
C GLN A 571 4.79 3.49 -25.74
N ASP A 572 5.81 4.00 -25.04
CA ASP A 572 6.09 3.65 -23.63
C ASP A 572 4.84 3.76 -22.75
N ASP A 573 4.20 4.93 -22.75
CA ASP A 573 3.01 5.23 -21.95
C ASP A 573 1.80 4.35 -22.28
N LEU A 574 1.64 3.95 -23.53
CA LEU A 574 0.57 3.03 -23.95
C LEU A 574 0.88 1.60 -23.52
N GLN A 575 2.12 1.16 -23.69
CA GLN A 575 2.53 -0.21 -23.43
C GLN A 575 2.48 -0.55 -21.93
N VAL A 576 2.82 0.39 -21.04
CA VAL A 576 2.75 0.17 -19.59
C VAL A 576 1.32 0.07 -19.03
N LYS A 577 0.31 0.44 -19.81
CA LYS A 577 -1.11 0.32 -19.40
C LYS A 577 -1.63 -1.10 -19.50
N TYR A 578 -0.98 -1.97 -20.28
CA TYR A 578 -1.32 -3.37 -20.33
C TYR A 578 -0.92 -4.07 -19.02
N THR A 579 -1.84 -4.86 -18.49
CA THR A 579 -1.66 -5.62 -17.24
C THR A 579 -1.47 -7.11 -17.50
N GLY A 580 -1.69 -7.53 -18.75
CA GLY A 580 -1.37 -8.83 -19.33
C GLY A 580 -0.17 -8.77 -20.26
N GLY A 581 -0.19 -9.61 -21.30
CA GLY A 581 0.89 -9.65 -22.29
C GLY A 581 0.98 -8.35 -23.07
N THR A 582 2.20 -7.83 -23.21
CA THR A 582 2.52 -6.77 -24.15
C THR A 582 3.97 -6.86 -24.63
N VAL A 583 4.25 -6.28 -25.79
CA VAL A 583 5.56 -6.29 -26.43
C VAL A 583 5.71 -5.08 -27.35
N PHE A 584 6.87 -4.43 -27.27
CA PHE A 584 7.37 -3.54 -28.32
C PHE A 584 8.29 -4.31 -29.28
N HIS A 585 8.07 -4.18 -30.58
CA HIS A 585 8.89 -4.83 -31.59
C HIS A 585 9.85 -3.84 -32.24
N GLY A 586 11.13 -3.87 -31.86
CA GLY A 586 12.18 -3.17 -32.59
C GLY A 586 12.62 -3.96 -33.81
N TYR A 587 11.91 -3.83 -34.94
CA TYR A 587 12.33 -4.41 -36.22
C TYR A 587 13.49 -3.60 -36.78
N ILE A 588 14.72 -4.12 -36.76
CA ILE A 588 15.95 -3.36 -37.04
C ILE A 588 16.59 -3.63 -38.41
N GLY A 589 15.88 -4.33 -39.28
CA GLY A 589 16.42 -4.78 -40.56
C GLY A 589 17.46 -5.86 -40.39
N GLU A 590 18.72 -5.61 -40.70
CA GLU A 590 19.74 -6.63 -40.60
C GLU A 590 20.22 -6.83 -39.15
N LYS A 591 21.02 -7.90 -38.93
CA LYS A 591 21.70 -8.08 -37.66
C LYS A 591 22.61 -6.87 -37.38
N LEU A 592 22.67 -6.43 -36.11
CA LEU A 592 23.60 -5.38 -35.71
C LEU A 592 25.05 -5.80 -35.93
N SER A 593 25.91 -4.82 -36.23
CA SER A 593 27.31 -5.01 -36.60
C SER A 593 28.14 -5.72 -35.54
N ASP A 594 27.82 -5.49 -34.25
CA ASP A 594 28.59 -6.00 -33.13
C ASP A 594 27.74 -6.14 -31.84
N ALA A 595 28.28 -6.92 -30.90
CA ALA A 595 27.61 -7.23 -29.64
C ALA A 595 27.49 -6.02 -28.71
N ASP A 596 28.44 -5.08 -28.77
CA ASP A 596 28.44 -3.88 -27.92
C ASP A 596 27.33 -2.92 -28.35
N SER A 597 27.10 -2.75 -29.65
CA SER A 597 25.98 -2.00 -30.20
C SER A 597 24.63 -2.55 -29.73
N THR A 598 24.46 -3.88 -29.79
CA THR A 598 23.24 -4.56 -29.30
C THR A 598 23.05 -4.35 -27.79
N LYS A 599 24.12 -4.53 -27.01
CA LYS A 599 24.12 -4.33 -25.55
C LYS A 599 23.79 -2.88 -25.19
N ASN A 600 24.37 -1.92 -25.88
CA ASN A 600 24.15 -0.49 -25.63
C ASN A 600 22.72 -0.08 -25.97
N LEU A 601 22.15 -0.59 -27.07
CA LEU A 601 20.74 -0.35 -27.40
C LEU A 601 19.83 -0.95 -26.31
N ALA A 602 20.03 -2.23 -25.97
CA ALA A 602 19.23 -2.89 -24.93
C ALA A 602 19.33 -2.15 -23.58
N LYS A 603 20.53 -1.73 -23.19
CA LYS A 603 20.76 -0.96 -21.96
C LYS A 603 20.06 0.40 -22.01
N LYS A 604 20.19 1.15 -23.10
CA LYS A 604 19.51 2.45 -23.27
C LYS A 604 18.00 2.30 -23.18
N ILE A 605 17.42 1.28 -23.81
CA ILE A 605 15.97 1.04 -23.73
C ILE A 605 15.56 0.76 -22.28
N ALA A 606 16.27 -0.16 -21.61
CA ALA A 606 15.96 -0.56 -20.24
C ALA A 606 16.18 0.54 -19.18
N GLU A 607 17.12 1.46 -19.41
CA GLU A 607 17.42 2.56 -18.47
C GLU A 607 16.51 3.78 -18.64
N ASN A 608 15.93 3.99 -19.83
CA ASN A 608 15.17 5.21 -20.14
C ASN A 608 13.67 5.01 -20.34
N TYR A 609 13.20 3.77 -20.54
CA TYR A 609 11.78 3.47 -20.79
C TYR A 609 11.24 2.45 -19.79
N HIS A 610 9.93 2.47 -19.60
CA HIS A 610 9.23 1.66 -18.62
C HIS A 610 8.62 0.38 -19.21
N LEU A 611 8.67 0.21 -20.53
CA LEU A 611 8.05 -0.91 -21.24
C LEU A 611 8.46 -2.25 -20.62
N PRO A 612 7.51 -3.15 -20.32
CA PRO A 612 7.81 -4.39 -19.62
C PRO A 612 8.55 -5.42 -20.49
N TYR A 613 8.42 -5.30 -21.82
CA TYR A 613 9.03 -6.22 -22.77
C TYR A 613 9.22 -5.58 -24.14
N TYR A 614 10.41 -5.75 -24.68
CA TYR A 614 10.77 -5.32 -26.03
C TYR A 614 11.62 -6.41 -26.71
N THR A 615 11.63 -6.38 -28.03
CA THR A 615 12.46 -7.27 -28.86
C THR A 615 13.33 -6.44 -29.79
N ILE A 616 14.56 -6.91 -30.02
CA ILE A 616 15.41 -6.44 -31.12
C ILE A 616 15.34 -7.54 -32.18
N THR A 617 14.66 -7.28 -33.28
CA THR A 617 14.29 -8.28 -34.27
C THR A 617 14.97 -7.96 -35.60
N PRO A 618 16.03 -8.71 -35.98
CA PRO A 618 16.55 -8.67 -37.33
C PRO A 618 15.72 -9.56 -38.26
N THR A 619 15.67 -9.16 -39.52
CA THR A 619 15.30 -9.93 -40.70
C THR A 619 16.56 -10.64 -41.22
N PHE A 620 16.44 -11.93 -41.50
CA PHE A 620 17.51 -12.75 -42.06
C PHE A 620 16.92 -13.81 -42.97
N SER A 621 17.74 -14.42 -43.82
CA SER A 621 17.27 -15.45 -44.75
C SER A 621 18.00 -16.76 -44.56
N ILE A 622 17.38 -17.87 -44.96
CA ILE A 622 17.99 -19.21 -44.92
C ILE A 622 17.97 -19.79 -46.33
N CYS A 623 19.15 -20.04 -46.88
CA CYS A 623 19.34 -20.83 -48.09
C CYS A 623 19.46 -22.32 -47.73
N PRO A 624 18.80 -23.24 -48.45
CA PRO A 624 18.94 -24.68 -48.24
C PRO A 624 20.38 -25.20 -48.37
N GLU A 625 21.21 -24.52 -49.16
CA GLU A 625 22.60 -24.89 -49.45
C GLU A 625 23.61 -24.10 -48.60
N HIS A 626 23.52 -22.77 -48.61
CA HIS A 626 24.48 -21.87 -47.94
C HIS A 626 24.12 -21.53 -46.49
N GLY A 627 22.94 -21.93 -46.01
CA GLY A 627 22.50 -21.68 -44.64
C GLY A 627 22.13 -20.22 -44.39
N TYR A 628 22.60 -19.65 -43.27
CA TYR A 628 22.20 -18.32 -42.80
C TYR A 628 22.74 -17.20 -43.70
N LEU A 629 21.85 -16.35 -44.19
CA LEU A 629 22.14 -15.14 -44.96
C LEU A 629 21.73 -13.90 -44.14
N VAL A 630 22.58 -12.89 -44.14
CA VAL A 630 22.28 -11.61 -43.47
C VAL A 630 21.28 -10.84 -44.33
N GLY A 631 20.19 -10.35 -43.72
CA GLY A 631 19.20 -9.53 -44.41
C GLY A 631 18.14 -10.29 -45.18
N GLU A 632 17.34 -9.53 -45.92
CA GLU A 632 16.18 -10.01 -46.67
C GLU A 632 16.56 -10.44 -48.09
N HIS A 633 16.61 -11.74 -48.31
CA HIS A 633 16.98 -12.37 -49.57
C HIS A 633 15.97 -13.49 -49.89
N PHE A 634 15.01 -13.21 -50.76
CA PHE A 634 14.10 -14.24 -51.29
C PHE A 634 14.81 -15.22 -52.24
N HIS A 635 15.95 -14.82 -52.80
CA HIS A 635 16.83 -15.65 -53.60
C HIS A 635 18.25 -15.54 -53.05
N CYS A 636 18.93 -16.66 -52.88
CA CYS A 636 20.29 -16.70 -52.37
C CYS A 636 21.25 -15.92 -53.30
N PRO A 637 22.03 -14.96 -52.78
CA PRO A 637 22.97 -14.20 -53.60
C PRO A 637 24.15 -15.05 -54.13
N GLU A 638 24.38 -16.24 -53.56
CA GLU A 638 25.47 -17.13 -53.94
C GLU A 638 25.07 -18.16 -55.01
N CYS A 639 23.94 -18.89 -54.84
CA CYS A 639 23.48 -19.88 -55.82
C CYS A 639 22.19 -19.54 -56.57
N GLY A 640 21.51 -18.43 -56.25
CA GLY A 640 20.26 -18.02 -56.90
C GLY A 640 19.03 -18.85 -56.54
N GLN A 641 19.15 -19.90 -55.71
CA GLN A 641 18.00 -20.69 -55.25
C GLN A 641 17.07 -19.87 -54.35
N GLU A 642 15.80 -20.25 -54.28
CA GLU A 642 14.85 -19.66 -53.34
C GLU A 642 15.34 -19.81 -51.89
N ALA A 643 15.21 -18.73 -51.13
CA ALA A 643 15.59 -18.66 -49.73
C ALA A 643 14.39 -18.27 -48.85
N GLU A 644 14.34 -18.83 -47.65
CA GLU A 644 13.28 -18.54 -46.69
C GLU A 644 13.64 -17.27 -45.91
N VAL A 645 12.79 -16.25 -45.97
CA VAL A 645 13.00 -15.00 -45.24
C VAL A 645 12.35 -15.14 -43.87
N TYR A 646 13.16 -15.08 -42.82
CA TYR A 646 12.71 -15.15 -41.43
C TYR A 646 12.62 -13.75 -40.82
N SER A 647 11.45 -13.46 -40.26
CA SER A 647 11.24 -12.30 -39.41
C SER A 647 10.27 -12.67 -38.27
N ARG A 648 9.98 -11.73 -37.37
CA ARG A 648 9.00 -11.95 -36.30
C ARG A 648 7.63 -11.49 -36.77
N VAL A 649 6.67 -12.42 -36.80
CA VAL A 649 5.28 -12.12 -37.21
C VAL A 649 4.53 -11.32 -36.14
N SER A 650 4.68 -11.76 -34.89
CA SER A 650 4.13 -11.12 -33.70
C SER A 650 4.96 -11.58 -32.50
N GLY A 651 4.86 -12.84 -32.08
CA GLY A 651 5.58 -13.34 -30.91
C GLY A 651 6.92 -14.03 -31.22
N TYR A 652 7.07 -14.68 -32.37
CA TYR A 652 8.15 -15.63 -32.68
C TYR A 652 8.61 -15.51 -34.13
N LEU A 653 9.80 -16.05 -34.43
CA LEU A 653 10.38 -16.05 -35.77
C LEU A 653 9.76 -17.16 -36.63
N ARG A 654 9.37 -16.82 -37.87
CA ARG A 654 8.79 -17.75 -38.84
C ARG A 654 9.07 -17.26 -40.27
N PRO A 655 9.19 -18.15 -41.28
CA PRO A 655 9.27 -17.73 -42.67
C PRO A 655 8.10 -16.84 -43.07
N VAL A 656 8.38 -15.66 -43.63
CA VAL A 656 7.39 -14.66 -44.09
C VAL A 656 6.44 -15.29 -45.12
N GLN A 657 6.97 -16.16 -45.98
CA GLN A 657 6.19 -16.90 -46.98
C GLN A 657 5.07 -17.75 -46.37
N GLN A 658 5.18 -18.14 -45.09
CA GLN A 658 4.16 -18.93 -44.39
C GLN A 658 3.23 -18.10 -43.51
N TRP A 659 3.37 -16.78 -43.49
CA TRP A 659 2.47 -15.90 -42.74
C TRP A 659 1.10 -15.84 -43.43
N ASN A 660 0.07 -15.44 -42.69
CA ASN A 660 -1.21 -15.17 -43.33
C ASN A 660 -1.14 -13.91 -44.21
N LYS A 661 -2.04 -13.81 -45.17
CA LYS A 661 -2.05 -12.74 -46.19
C LYS A 661 -1.99 -11.32 -45.59
N GLY A 662 -2.77 -11.04 -44.55
CA GLY A 662 -2.72 -9.71 -43.91
C GLY A 662 -1.38 -9.43 -43.22
N LYS A 663 -0.73 -10.45 -42.63
CA LYS A 663 0.62 -10.31 -42.08
C LYS A 663 1.71 -10.19 -43.14
N GLN A 664 1.53 -10.78 -44.32
CA GLN A 664 2.41 -10.54 -45.47
C GLN A 664 2.28 -9.09 -45.95
N SER A 665 1.05 -8.58 -46.09
CA SER A 665 0.83 -7.16 -46.42
C SER A 665 1.36 -6.19 -45.35
N GLU A 666 1.27 -6.56 -44.07
CA GLU A 666 1.90 -5.80 -42.98
C GLU A 666 3.43 -5.77 -43.12
N PHE A 667 4.05 -6.90 -43.48
CA PHE A 667 5.50 -6.99 -43.68
C PHE A 667 5.95 -6.13 -44.86
N GLU A 668 5.24 -6.20 -45.99
CA GLU A 668 5.54 -5.43 -47.21
C GLU A 668 5.48 -3.90 -46.99
N GLN A 669 4.59 -3.43 -46.12
CA GLN A 669 4.45 -2.00 -45.80
C GLN A 669 5.46 -1.54 -44.74
N ARG A 670 6.03 -2.45 -43.96
CA ARG A 670 6.79 -2.11 -42.75
C ARG A 670 8.06 -1.33 -43.07
N LYS A 671 8.26 -0.23 -42.34
CA LYS A 671 9.53 0.48 -42.29
C LYS A 671 10.35 -0.03 -41.11
N GLU A 672 11.58 -0.47 -41.39
CA GLU A 672 12.49 -0.98 -40.37
C GLU A 672 13.19 0.18 -39.64
N TYR A 673 13.43 0.01 -38.34
CA TYR A 673 14.06 1.02 -37.50
C TYR A 673 15.58 1.06 -37.66
N ARG A 674 16.12 2.26 -37.73
CA ARG A 674 17.54 2.56 -37.64
C ARG A 674 17.92 2.73 -36.18
N THR A 675 19.03 2.09 -35.78
CA THR A 675 19.53 2.15 -34.40
C THR A 675 20.50 3.29 -34.13
N THR A 676 20.84 4.07 -35.16
CA THR A 676 21.74 5.24 -35.10
C THR A 676 20.92 6.53 -35.22
N GLY A 677 20.26 6.97 -34.13
CA GLY A 677 19.46 8.19 -34.10
C GLY A 677 19.51 8.89 -32.75
N ARG A 678 19.72 10.22 -32.78
CA ARG A 678 19.92 11.21 -31.69
C ARG A 678 21.36 11.44 -31.21
N ASN A 679 22.13 12.19 -32.02
CA ASN A 679 22.97 13.26 -31.48
C ASN A 679 22.05 14.46 -31.18
N LYS A 680 21.33 14.43 -30.05
CA LYS A 680 20.85 15.70 -29.46
C LYS A 680 21.99 16.19 -28.60
N GLU A 681 22.71 17.20 -29.08
CA GLU A 681 23.58 18.02 -28.26
C GLU A 681 22.76 18.44 -27.03
N VAL A 682 23.21 18.01 -25.87
CA VAL A 682 22.67 18.45 -24.58
C VAL A 682 23.14 19.88 -24.42
N GLU A 683 22.32 20.84 -24.85
CA GLU A 683 22.45 22.21 -24.35
C GLU A 683 22.14 22.22 -22.86
N LYS A 684 22.98 22.97 -22.14
CA LYS A 684 23.25 22.97 -20.70
C LYS A 684 22.05 23.20 -19.79
#